data_AF-A0A839P929-F1
#
_entry.id   AF-A0A839P929-F1
#
_cell.length_a   1.000
_cell.length_b   1.000
_cell.length_c   1.000
_cell.angle_alpha   90.00
_cell.angle_beta   90.00
_cell.angle_gamma   90.00
#
_symmetry.space_group_name_H-M   'P 1'
#
loop_
_entity.id
_entity.type
_entity.pdbx_description
1 polymer ?
#
loop_
_entity_poly.entity_id
_entity_poly.type
_entity_poly.pdbx_seq_one_letter_code
_entity_poly.pdbx_strand_id
1 'polypeptide(L)'
;MNKHVLHIGHSACPHDCPSTCALDVEVLDSRTIGRVRGAKENSYTDGVICAKVARYAERIHHPDRLLKPLIRAGGKGEGVWKEASWEAALDLVAERFLKAEAEYGSESIWPNYYAGTMGLVQRDSIHRLRHAKKYSNQFDSFCTNLAWTGFYAGTGSLTGVDPREMAKADCVVIWGTNAAATQVNVMTHAVKARKERGAKIVAIDVYENATVRQADMGIVLKPGTDGAFACAVMHILFRDGMADWDYLNAYADDPKGLERHLQTRTPEWASAITGLPVEEIEAFARLVGTTKRTFFRLGYGFTRQRNGAVSMHAASCIPAVTGAWLHEGGGAFHSNSGIFRMDKSEIEGKAFKDPDIRYLDQSKIGRVLTGDKEALNGGPPVMGLLIQNTNPANVAPEQRLIRRGMLREDLFMVVHEQFMTDTAKLADVVLPATMFLEHDDIYRGGGQQHIVLGPKLVDAPGEAKPNLYVLNELANRLGVGHLPGFGLDEKTLIDNMLRASGLPGFDELKERRWLDMQPEFDRAHYLKGFNWPDRKFRFRPDWTGSPSPNKPPRSMGPQGPHADLPEFPDHWQAIEVADAEHPFRLATSPAHNFLNSSFTETPTSRAKNIRPELLIHPDDAAALGIADGERVEIGNQRGELALHAKVQDTQRRGVVISEGIFPNSAFERGEGINILTGADAAAPYGGAAFHDIKVWVRLAG
;
A
#
# COMPACT_ATOMS: atom_id res chain seq x y z
N MET A 1 -7.04 48.89 2.27
CA MET A 1 -6.53 47.50 2.11
C MET A 1 -7.71 46.62 1.74
N ASN A 2 -7.92 46.38 0.44
CA ASN A 2 -8.94 45.45 -0.01
C ASN A 2 -8.53 44.05 0.45
N LYS A 3 -9.33 43.44 1.33
CA LYS A 3 -9.22 42.00 1.60
C LYS A 3 -9.53 41.29 0.28
N HIS A 4 -8.50 40.84 -0.43
CA HIS A 4 -8.71 39.87 -1.50
C HIS A 4 -9.49 38.71 -0.90
N VAL A 5 -10.69 38.46 -1.41
CA VAL A 5 -11.49 37.29 -1.04
C VAL A 5 -10.70 36.09 -1.55
N LEU A 6 -10.03 35.38 -0.63
CA LEU A 6 -9.32 34.15 -0.93
C LEU A 6 -10.34 33.11 -1.41
N HIS A 7 -10.19 32.64 -2.65
CA HIS A 7 -10.99 31.52 -3.15
C HIS A 7 -10.46 30.23 -2.51
N ILE A 8 -11.35 29.50 -1.83
CA ILE A 8 -11.04 28.18 -1.29
C ILE A 8 -11.70 27.14 -2.19
N GLY A 9 -10.88 26.32 -2.82
CA GLY A 9 -11.33 25.12 -3.52
C GLY A 9 -11.32 23.90 -2.60
N HIS A 10 -12.12 22.89 -2.94
CA HIS A 10 -12.18 21.62 -2.22
C HIS A 10 -11.62 20.50 -3.09
N SER A 11 -10.89 19.56 -2.49
CA SER A 11 -10.35 18.40 -3.22
C SER A 11 -10.06 17.23 -2.29
N ALA A 12 -9.45 16.17 -2.82
CA ALA A 12 -9.08 14.97 -2.09
C ALA A 12 -7.59 14.67 -2.26
N CYS A 13 -6.92 14.26 -1.18
CA CYS A 13 -5.54 13.81 -1.24
C CYS A 13 -5.44 12.51 -2.09
N PRO A 14 -4.58 12.47 -3.12
CA PRO A 14 -4.55 11.37 -4.09
C PRO A 14 -3.56 10.25 -3.73
N HIS A 15 -2.81 10.39 -2.65
CA HIS A 15 -1.65 9.53 -2.38
C HIS A 15 -2.06 8.19 -1.76
N ASP A 16 -1.18 7.19 -1.90
CA ASP A 16 -1.32 5.84 -1.34
C ASP A 16 -1.30 5.84 0.20
N CYS A 17 -2.41 6.26 0.79
CA CYS A 17 -2.66 6.34 2.21
C CYS A 17 -4.13 6.00 2.47
N PRO A 18 -4.45 5.21 3.52
CA PRO A 18 -5.84 4.84 3.79
C PRO A 18 -6.77 6.01 4.10
N SER A 19 -6.25 7.19 4.47
CA SER A 19 -7.07 8.34 4.89
C SER A 19 -7.82 9.03 3.75
N THR A 20 -7.23 9.15 2.55
CA THR A 20 -7.79 9.95 1.43
C THR A 20 -8.35 11.30 1.94
N CYS A 21 -7.47 12.12 2.51
CA CYS A 21 -7.90 13.32 3.24
C CYS A 21 -8.76 14.25 2.39
N ALA A 22 -9.89 14.73 2.92
CA ALA A 22 -10.64 15.84 2.34
C ALA A 22 -9.89 17.15 2.58
N LEU A 23 -9.73 17.97 1.53
CA LEU A 23 -8.84 19.13 1.52
C LEU A 23 -9.59 20.44 1.25
N ASP A 24 -9.14 21.50 1.92
CA ASP A 24 -9.41 22.89 1.58
C ASP A 24 -8.11 23.51 1.05
N VAL A 25 -8.17 24.09 -0.15
CA VAL A 25 -7.01 24.61 -0.87
C VAL A 25 -7.21 26.08 -1.19
N GLU A 26 -6.28 26.93 -0.75
CA GLU A 26 -6.24 28.32 -1.17
C GLU A 26 -5.84 28.40 -2.65
N VAL A 27 -6.69 28.96 -3.50
CA VAL A 27 -6.42 29.19 -4.93
C VAL A 27 -6.13 30.68 -5.11
N LEU A 28 -4.90 31.00 -5.50
CA LEU A 28 -4.42 32.39 -5.62
C LEU A 28 -4.67 32.95 -7.01
N ASP A 29 -4.48 32.12 -8.04
CA ASP A 29 -4.76 32.44 -9.44
C ASP A 29 -5.02 31.13 -10.22
N SER A 30 -5.07 31.19 -11.55
CA SER A 30 -5.36 30.02 -12.40
C SER A 30 -4.31 28.92 -12.34
N ARG A 31 -3.08 29.16 -11.86
CA ARG A 31 -1.99 28.17 -11.79
C ARG A 31 -1.40 28.03 -10.39
N THR A 32 -1.66 28.97 -9.49
CA THR A 32 -1.00 29.05 -8.20
C THR A 32 -1.94 28.71 -7.04
N ILE A 33 -1.56 27.70 -6.26
CA ILE A 33 -2.16 27.43 -4.94
C ILE A 33 -1.34 28.04 -3.80
N GLY A 34 -2.03 28.37 -2.71
CA GLY A 34 -1.46 28.77 -1.43
C GLY A 34 -1.43 27.62 -0.43
N ARG A 35 -1.98 27.82 0.78
CA ARG A 35 -2.00 26.79 1.82
C ARG A 35 -2.99 25.68 1.50
N VAL A 36 -2.64 24.47 1.92
CA VAL A 36 -3.51 23.30 1.92
C VAL A 36 -3.84 22.92 3.36
N ARG A 37 -5.13 22.72 3.65
CA ARG A 37 -5.65 22.33 4.96
C ARG A 37 -6.59 21.14 4.79
N GLY A 38 -6.88 20.43 5.88
CA GLY A 38 -7.98 19.46 5.86
C GLY A 38 -9.32 20.19 5.97
N ALA A 39 -10.34 19.66 5.28
CA ALA A 39 -11.71 20.11 5.46
C ALA A 39 -12.21 19.70 6.86
N LYS A 40 -12.66 20.67 7.66
CA LYS A 40 -13.08 20.44 9.06
C LYS A 40 -14.39 19.67 9.15
N GLU A 41 -15.25 19.82 8.15
CA GLU A 41 -16.58 19.23 8.15
C GLU A 41 -16.56 17.73 7.80
N ASN A 42 -15.44 17.20 7.27
CA ASN A 42 -15.32 15.77 7.04
C ASN A 42 -15.11 15.03 8.37
N SER A 43 -16.09 14.23 8.76
CA SER A 43 -16.18 13.62 10.09
C SER A 43 -15.06 12.63 10.46
N TYR A 44 -14.33 12.08 9.47
CA TYR A 44 -13.21 11.19 9.75
C TYR A 44 -11.89 11.95 9.76
N THR A 45 -11.62 12.76 8.73
CA THR A 45 -10.34 13.46 8.64
C THR A 45 -10.26 14.64 9.59
N ASP A 46 -11.42 15.23 9.92
CA ASP A 46 -11.62 16.23 10.98
C ASP A 46 -10.63 17.40 10.90
N GLY A 47 -10.44 17.92 9.67
CA GLY A 47 -9.49 19.00 9.41
C GLY A 47 -8.00 18.62 9.49
N VAL A 48 -7.66 17.37 9.82
CA VAL A 48 -6.27 16.92 10.01
C VAL A 48 -5.70 16.29 8.73
N ILE A 49 -4.55 16.80 8.31
CA ILE A 49 -3.74 16.27 7.21
C ILE A 49 -2.27 16.14 7.61
N CYS A 50 -1.53 15.28 6.92
CA CYS A 50 -0.11 15.11 7.20
C CYS A 50 0.75 16.27 6.68
N ALA A 51 1.96 16.41 7.23
CA ALA A 51 2.90 17.47 6.85
C ALA A 51 3.30 17.43 5.36
N LYS A 52 3.23 16.26 4.71
CA LYS A 52 3.52 16.10 3.27
C LYS A 52 2.54 16.90 2.43
N VAL A 53 1.24 16.75 2.70
CA VAL A 53 0.15 17.38 1.94
C VAL A 53 -0.09 18.83 2.40
N ALA A 54 0.11 19.14 3.69
CA ALA A 54 0.01 20.52 4.17
C ALA A 54 0.96 21.49 3.45
N ARG A 55 2.05 20.96 2.88
CA ARG A 55 3.07 21.70 2.13
C ARG A 55 3.06 21.36 0.65
N TYR A 56 1.92 20.93 0.10
CA TYR A 56 1.84 20.50 -1.30
C TYR A 56 2.28 21.57 -2.31
N ALA A 57 2.23 22.86 -1.93
CA ALA A 57 2.80 23.96 -2.69
C ALA A 57 4.30 23.77 -3.02
N GLU A 58 5.09 23.13 -2.14
CA GLU A 58 6.50 22.79 -2.41
C GLU A 58 6.66 21.81 -3.58
N ARG A 59 5.62 21.02 -3.87
CA ARG A 59 5.66 19.96 -4.89
C ARG A 59 4.99 20.38 -6.19
N ILE A 60 3.77 20.92 -6.14
CA ILE A 60 3.04 21.28 -7.36
C ILE A 60 3.72 22.40 -8.14
N HIS A 61 4.42 23.30 -7.44
CA HIS A 61 5.20 24.41 -8.00
C HIS A 61 6.70 24.10 -8.11
N HIS A 62 7.09 22.83 -7.95
CA HIS A 62 8.50 22.46 -7.94
C HIS A 62 9.16 22.75 -9.31
N PRO A 63 10.36 23.35 -9.36
CA PRO A 63 11.01 23.74 -10.62
C PRO A 63 11.37 22.54 -11.50
N ASP A 64 11.71 21.39 -10.91
CA ASP A 64 12.08 20.16 -11.64
C ASP A 64 10.88 19.39 -12.23
N ARG A 65 9.69 19.98 -12.26
CA ARG A 65 8.50 19.39 -12.89
C ARG A 65 8.75 19.11 -14.37
N LEU A 66 8.29 17.96 -14.84
CA LEU A 66 8.25 17.67 -16.27
C LEU A 66 7.19 18.54 -16.92
N LEU A 67 7.60 19.38 -17.88
CA LEU A 67 6.72 20.36 -18.54
C LEU A 67 6.42 20.03 -20.01
N LYS A 68 7.25 19.19 -20.64
CA LYS A 68 7.13 18.83 -22.07
C LYS A 68 7.47 17.36 -22.29
N PRO A 69 6.96 16.73 -23.35
CA PRO A 69 7.41 15.42 -23.79
C PRO A 69 8.91 15.39 -24.06
N LEU A 70 9.57 14.32 -23.65
CA LEU A 70 10.98 14.06 -23.88
C LEU A 70 11.16 12.73 -24.61
N ILE A 71 12.00 12.71 -25.63
CA ILE A 71 12.43 11.49 -26.32
C ILE A 71 13.92 11.30 -26.05
N ARG A 72 14.31 10.06 -25.75
CA ARG A 72 15.71 9.66 -25.57
C ARG A 72 16.53 9.98 -26.83
N ALA A 73 17.67 10.65 -26.65
CA ALA A 73 18.59 11.00 -27.73
C ALA A 73 19.95 10.28 -27.65
N GLY A 74 20.25 9.59 -26.55
CA GLY A 74 21.44 8.75 -26.36
C GLY A 74 21.09 7.28 -26.10
N GLY A 75 22.05 6.54 -25.53
CA GLY A 75 21.85 5.19 -25.02
C GLY A 75 20.86 5.14 -23.86
N LYS A 76 20.25 3.98 -23.62
CA LYS A 76 19.26 3.82 -22.55
C LYS A 76 19.90 4.09 -21.18
N GLY A 77 19.32 5.01 -20.41
CA GLY A 77 19.81 5.38 -19.08
C GLY A 77 20.99 6.36 -19.06
N GLU A 78 21.47 6.88 -20.20
CA GLU A 78 22.54 7.90 -20.24
C GLU A 78 22.06 9.30 -19.82
N GLY A 79 20.74 9.53 -19.79
CA GLY A 79 20.16 10.82 -19.37
C GLY A 79 20.22 11.92 -20.44
N VAL A 80 20.42 11.56 -21.71
CA VAL A 80 20.42 12.50 -22.84
C VAL A 80 19.03 12.54 -23.49
N TRP A 81 18.39 13.71 -23.44
CA TRP A 81 16.99 13.90 -23.86
C TRP A 81 16.85 15.01 -24.91
N LYS A 82 15.83 14.88 -25.74
CA LYS A 82 15.37 15.93 -26.66
C LYS A 82 13.89 16.22 -26.40
N GLU A 83 13.52 17.49 -26.34
CA GLU A 83 12.12 17.91 -26.30
C GLU A 83 11.40 17.49 -27.60
N ALA A 84 10.15 17.03 -27.46
CA ALA A 84 9.28 16.67 -28.56
C ALA A 84 7.90 17.30 -28.38
N SER A 85 7.16 17.45 -29.48
CA SER A 85 5.73 17.76 -29.38
C SER A 85 4.96 16.53 -28.88
N TRP A 86 3.76 16.75 -28.35
CA TRP A 86 2.87 15.66 -27.95
C TRP A 86 2.51 14.74 -29.12
N GLU A 87 2.26 15.29 -30.30
CA GLU A 87 1.94 14.50 -31.49
C GLU A 87 3.12 13.59 -31.85
N ALA A 88 4.33 14.14 -31.98
CA ALA A 88 5.51 13.36 -32.34
C ALA A 88 5.83 12.26 -31.31
N ALA A 89 5.68 12.56 -30.03
CA ALA A 89 5.88 11.58 -28.97
C ALA A 89 4.84 10.45 -29.03
N LEU A 90 3.55 10.78 -29.14
CA LEU A 90 2.47 9.79 -29.17
C LEU A 90 2.45 8.97 -30.47
N ASP A 91 2.81 9.57 -31.60
CA ASP A 91 2.96 8.88 -32.88
C ASP A 91 4.10 7.84 -32.80
N LEU A 92 5.25 8.22 -32.22
CA LEU A 92 6.34 7.28 -31.98
C LEU A 92 5.93 6.13 -31.06
N VAL A 93 5.17 6.41 -30.00
CA VAL A 93 4.66 5.36 -29.10
C VAL A 93 3.75 4.39 -29.84
N ALA A 94 2.79 4.91 -30.61
CA ALA A 94 1.86 4.08 -31.37
C ALA A 94 2.59 3.25 -32.44
N GLU A 95 3.54 3.83 -33.17
CA GLU A 95 4.36 3.13 -34.17
C GLU A 95 5.08 1.93 -33.53
N ARG A 96 5.75 2.16 -32.40
CA ARG A 96 6.53 1.11 -31.71
C ARG A 96 5.66 0.02 -31.13
N PHE A 97 4.49 0.37 -30.59
CA PHE A 97 3.54 -0.61 -30.08
C PHE A 97 2.95 -1.45 -31.21
N LEU A 98 2.48 -0.84 -32.29
CA LEU A 98 1.96 -1.55 -33.47
C LEU A 98 3.01 -2.47 -34.10
N LYS A 99 4.28 -2.04 -34.15
CA LYS A 99 5.38 -2.88 -34.62
C LYS A 99 5.57 -4.11 -33.72
N ALA A 100 5.63 -3.92 -32.40
CA ALA A 100 5.77 -5.03 -31.47
C ALA A 100 4.56 -5.98 -31.52
N GLU A 101 3.33 -5.45 -31.65
CA GLU A 101 2.12 -6.25 -31.86
C GLU A 101 2.24 -7.12 -33.13
N ALA A 102 2.72 -6.55 -34.24
CA ALA A 102 2.85 -7.26 -35.51
C ALA A 102 3.93 -8.37 -35.47
N GLU A 103 5.01 -8.16 -34.72
CA GLU A 103 6.14 -9.09 -34.65
C GLU A 103 5.98 -10.16 -33.54
N TYR A 104 5.39 -9.80 -32.39
CA TYR A 104 5.38 -10.64 -31.18
C TYR A 104 3.97 -10.91 -30.61
N GLY A 105 2.93 -10.31 -31.20
CA GLY A 105 1.54 -10.40 -30.72
C GLY A 105 1.19 -9.35 -29.66
N SER A 106 -0.10 -9.09 -29.44
CA SER A 106 -0.58 -8.01 -28.56
C SER A 106 -0.10 -8.14 -27.12
N GLU A 107 0.07 -9.37 -26.63
CA GLU A 107 0.56 -9.63 -25.28
C GLU A 107 2.03 -9.20 -25.08
N SER A 108 2.78 -8.83 -26.13
CA SER A 108 4.13 -8.26 -25.97
C SER A 108 4.12 -6.84 -25.38
N ILE A 109 2.96 -6.19 -25.29
CA ILE A 109 2.81 -4.88 -24.64
C ILE A 109 2.27 -5.07 -23.22
N TRP A 110 2.87 -4.36 -22.26
CA TRP A 110 2.45 -4.38 -20.87
C TRP A 110 2.22 -2.96 -20.31
N PRO A 111 0.95 -2.57 -20.11
CA PRO A 111 0.59 -1.41 -19.31
C PRO A 111 0.85 -1.69 -17.82
N ASN A 112 1.83 -1.00 -17.22
CA ASN A 112 2.24 -1.15 -15.82
C ASN A 112 1.82 0.09 -15.02
N TYR A 113 0.97 -0.09 -14.01
CA TYR A 113 0.47 1.02 -13.20
C TYR A 113 0.26 0.61 -11.75
N TYR A 114 0.25 1.57 -10.81
CA TYR A 114 -0.14 1.25 -9.44
C TYR A 114 -0.64 2.48 -8.66
N ALA A 115 -0.22 2.63 -7.40
CA ALA A 115 -0.84 3.50 -6.41
C ALA A 115 -0.22 4.92 -6.27
N GLY A 116 0.61 5.39 -7.19
CA GLY A 116 1.24 6.72 -7.10
C GLY A 116 0.23 7.88 -7.10
N THR A 117 -0.85 7.73 -7.87
CA THR A 117 -2.06 8.58 -7.84
C THR A 117 -3.28 7.66 -7.81
N MET A 118 -4.16 7.85 -6.83
CA MET A 118 -5.22 6.90 -6.47
C MET A 118 -6.62 7.27 -6.95
N GLY A 119 -6.76 8.35 -7.72
CA GLY A 119 -8.03 8.75 -8.31
C GLY A 119 -8.50 7.71 -9.33
N LEU A 120 -9.78 7.37 -9.27
CA LEU A 120 -10.32 6.20 -9.98
C LEU A 120 -10.25 6.37 -11.50
N VAL A 121 -10.49 7.58 -12.03
CA VAL A 121 -10.41 7.82 -13.46
C VAL A 121 -8.96 7.79 -13.93
N GLN A 122 -8.08 8.56 -13.29
CA GLN A 122 -6.69 8.70 -13.76
C GLN A 122 -5.87 7.42 -13.52
N ARG A 123 -6.20 6.62 -12.50
CA ARG A 123 -5.54 5.33 -12.24
C ARG A 123 -6.10 4.21 -13.11
N ASP A 124 -7.42 4.01 -13.11
CA ASP A 124 -8.02 2.76 -13.59
C ASP A 124 -8.36 2.78 -15.10
N SER A 125 -8.41 3.95 -15.76
CA SER A 125 -8.72 4.04 -17.20
C SER A 125 -7.71 3.30 -18.10
N ILE A 126 -6.49 3.03 -17.60
CA ILE A 126 -5.47 2.25 -18.33
C ILE A 126 -5.95 0.82 -18.66
N HIS A 127 -6.84 0.28 -17.83
CA HIS A 127 -7.48 -1.01 -18.10
C HIS A 127 -8.28 -1.01 -19.39
N ARG A 128 -8.95 0.11 -19.73
CA ARG A 128 -9.77 0.19 -20.93
C ARG A 128 -8.91 0.00 -22.18
N LEU A 129 -7.78 0.71 -22.26
CA LEU A 129 -6.82 0.54 -23.35
C LEU A 129 -6.26 -0.88 -23.38
N ARG A 130 -5.85 -1.41 -22.22
CA ARG A 130 -5.32 -2.77 -22.09
C ARG A 130 -6.28 -3.84 -22.61
N HIS A 131 -7.55 -3.76 -22.20
CA HIS A 131 -8.58 -4.71 -22.61
C HIS A 131 -8.92 -4.56 -24.09
N ALA A 132 -9.15 -3.34 -24.58
CA ALA A 132 -9.46 -3.07 -25.98
C ALA A 132 -8.36 -3.55 -26.95
N LYS A 133 -7.09 -3.43 -26.55
CA LYS A 133 -5.94 -3.87 -27.33
C LYS A 133 -5.46 -5.28 -27.03
N LYS A 134 -6.09 -5.99 -26.08
CA LYS A 134 -5.66 -7.32 -25.63
C LYS A 134 -4.18 -7.38 -25.23
N TYR A 135 -3.72 -6.34 -24.55
CA TYR A 135 -2.37 -6.28 -23.97
C TYR A 135 -2.30 -7.09 -22.69
N SER A 136 -1.09 -7.47 -22.27
CA SER A 136 -0.86 -8.25 -21.06
C SER A 136 -1.56 -7.63 -19.85
N ASN A 137 -2.33 -8.43 -19.13
CA ASN A 137 -2.93 -8.02 -17.87
C ASN A 137 -1.86 -7.87 -16.78
N GLN A 138 -2.18 -7.08 -15.76
CA GLN A 138 -1.36 -6.95 -14.56
C GLN A 138 -2.05 -7.65 -13.39
N PHE A 139 -1.27 -8.36 -12.59
CA PHE A 139 -1.66 -8.83 -11.27
C PHE A 139 -1.08 -7.90 -10.18
N ASP A 140 -1.97 -7.22 -9.47
CA ASP A 140 -1.69 -6.11 -8.56
C ASP A 140 -1.24 -6.61 -7.17
N SER A 141 -0.01 -7.10 -7.05
CA SER A 141 0.45 -7.86 -5.88
C SER A 141 1.17 -7.07 -4.76
N PHE A 142 1.74 -5.89 -4.99
CA PHE A 142 2.52 -5.14 -3.99
C PHE A 142 1.79 -4.90 -2.67
N CYS A 143 0.69 -4.12 -2.65
CA CYS A 143 0.23 -3.44 -1.43
C CYS A 143 -0.69 -4.30 -0.56
N THR A 144 -1.70 -4.92 -1.15
CA THR A 144 -2.88 -5.36 -0.39
C THR A 144 -2.99 -6.86 -0.23
N ASN A 145 -2.33 -7.66 -1.08
CA ASN A 145 -2.62 -9.09 -1.19
C ASN A 145 -2.56 -9.83 0.16
N LEU A 146 -1.47 -9.66 0.91
CA LEU A 146 -1.29 -10.38 2.17
C LEU A 146 -2.30 -9.94 3.24
N ALA A 147 -2.44 -8.64 3.45
CA ALA A 147 -3.37 -8.08 4.45
C ALA A 147 -4.83 -8.40 4.14
N TRP A 148 -5.25 -8.22 2.88
CA TRP A 148 -6.63 -8.45 2.47
C TRP A 148 -6.99 -9.92 2.57
N THR A 149 -6.09 -10.82 2.13
CA THR A 149 -6.32 -12.27 2.24
C THR A 149 -6.51 -12.69 3.69
N GLY A 150 -5.65 -12.22 4.60
CA GLY A 150 -5.73 -12.59 6.02
C GLY A 150 -6.97 -12.04 6.72
N PHE A 151 -7.33 -10.78 6.48
CA PHE A 151 -8.52 -10.20 7.10
C PHE A 151 -9.80 -10.84 6.52
N TYR A 152 -9.86 -10.99 5.20
CA TYR A 152 -10.98 -11.62 4.51
C TYR A 152 -11.16 -13.09 4.92
N ALA A 153 -10.07 -13.82 5.16
CA ALA A 153 -10.10 -15.20 5.63
C ALA A 153 -11.01 -15.36 6.86
N GLY A 154 -10.92 -14.46 7.83
CA GLY A 154 -11.79 -14.46 9.01
C GLY A 154 -13.20 -13.96 8.73
N THR A 155 -13.33 -12.75 8.17
CA THR A 155 -14.60 -12.01 8.14
C THR A 155 -15.48 -12.28 6.90
N GLY A 156 -14.89 -12.82 5.83
CA GLY A 156 -15.54 -12.98 4.52
C GLY A 156 -15.76 -11.66 3.78
N SER A 157 -15.21 -10.54 4.25
CA SER A 157 -15.40 -9.21 3.66
C SER A 157 -14.32 -8.21 4.08
N LEU A 158 -13.94 -7.30 3.17
CA LEU A 158 -13.12 -6.11 3.51
C LEU A 158 -14.00 -4.98 4.06
N THR A 159 -14.71 -5.28 5.14
CA THR A 159 -15.54 -4.34 5.90
C THR A 159 -15.28 -4.53 7.39
N GLY A 160 -15.45 -3.47 8.17
CA GLY A 160 -15.36 -3.54 9.62
C GLY A 160 -16.15 -2.42 10.29
N VAL A 161 -15.87 -2.23 11.57
CA VAL A 161 -16.47 -1.20 12.41
C VAL A 161 -16.24 0.21 11.84
N ASP A 162 -17.07 1.17 12.21
CA ASP A 162 -16.86 2.58 11.82
C ASP A 162 -15.53 3.06 12.42
N PRO A 163 -14.54 3.50 11.62
CA PRO A 163 -13.25 3.90 12.14
C PRO A 163 -13.33 5.15 13.04
N ARG A 164 -14.41 5.94 13.00
CA ARG A 164 -14.65 7.04 13.95
C ARG A 164 -14.93 6.54 15.36
N GLU A 165 -15.36 5.28 15.52
CA GLU A 165 -15.58 4.67 16.84
C GLU A 165 -14.30 4.45 17.63
N MET A 166 -13.11 4.61 17.01
CA MET A 166 -11.85 4.72 17.77
C MET A 166 -11.97 5.75 18.90
N ALA A 167 -12.65 6.89 18.66
CA ALA A 167 -12.88 7.92 19.68
C ALA A 167 -13.79 7.48 20.84
N LYS A 168 -14.56 6.39 20.65
CA LYS A 168 -15.51 5.83 21.62
C LYS A 168 -14.95 4.60 22.36
N ALA A 169 -13.73 4.18 22.04
CA ALA A 169 -13.07 3.03 22.64
C ALA A 169 -12.55 3.32 24.06
N ASP A 170 -12.38 2.26 24.85
CA ASP A 170 -11.68 2.30 26.15
C ASP A 170 -10.25 1.73 26.03
N CYS A 171 -9.97 1.02 24.94
CA CYS A 171 -8.62 0.68 24.49
C CYS A 171 -8.54 0.76 22.96
N VAL A 172 -7.51 1.41 22.43
CA VAL A 172 -7.23 1.45 20.98
C VAL A 172 -5.92 0.72 20.72
N VAL A 173 -6.01 -0.44 20.06
CA VAL A 173 -4.86 -1.24 19.65
C VAL A 173 -4.50 -0.89 18.21
N ILE A 174 -3.33 -0.28 18.01
CA ILE A 174 -2.77 0.08 16.71
C ILE A 174 -1.69 -0.95 16.37
N TRP A 175 -1.97 -1.85 15.43
CA TRP A 175 -1.09 -2.98 15.13
C TRP A 175 -0.46 -2.85 13.73
N GLY A 176 0.88 -2.78 13.68
CA GLY A 176 1.66 -2.76 12.45
C GLY A 176 1.38 -1.55 11.57
N THR A 177 1.17 -0.39 12.21
CA THR A 177 1.00 0.89 11.52
C THR A 177 1.65 2.01 12.31
N ASN A 178 2.58 2.73 11.67
CA ASN A 178 3.11 3.99 12.19
C ASN A 178 2.11 5.14 11.91
N ALA A 179 0.96 5.11 12.59
CA ALA A 179 -0.14 6.05 12.40
C ALA A 179 0.30 7.53 12.49
N ALA A 180 1.26 7.86 13.36
CA ALA A 180 1.82 9.21 13.49
C ALA A 180 2.51 9.72 12.20
N ALA A 181 2.91 8.84 11.28
CA ALA A 181 3.57 9.19 10.02
C ALA A 181 2.71 8.88 8.77
N THR A 182 1.96 7.77 8.80
CA THR A 182 1.33 7.17 7.63
C THR A 182 -0.20 7.22 7.62
N GLN A 183 -0.84 7.49 8.77
CA GLN A 183 -2.29 7.64 8.88
C GLN A 183 -2.68 8.53 10.08
N VAL A 184 -2.28 9.81 10.04
CA VAL A 184 -2.35 10.74 11.19
C VAL A 184 -3.75 10.86 11.82
N ASN A 185 -4.81 10.63 11.04
CA ASN A 185 -6.19 10.68 11.52
C ASN A 185 -6.49 9.57 12.55
N VAL A 186 -5.83 8.40 12.46
CA VAL A 186 -5.94 7.35 13.49
C VAL A 186 -5.47 7.89 14.85
N MET A 187 -4.35 8.62 14.87
CA MET A 187 -3.86 9.25 16.10
C MET A 187 -4.83 10.31 16.62
N THR A 188 -5.46 11.10 15.74
CA THR A 188 -6.50 12.06 16.14
C THR A 188 -7.62 11.37 16.93
N HIS A 189 -8.18 10.28 16.39
CA HIS A 189 -9.27 9.55 17.05
C HIS A 189 -8.80 8.81 18.32
N ALA A 190 -7.62 8.18 18.30
CA ALA A 190 -7.07 7.49 19.48
C ALA A 190 -6.78 8.47 20.63
N VAL A 191 -6.20 9.64 20.33
CA VAL A 191 -5.94 10.69 21.33
C VAL A 191 -7.25 11.28 21.86
N LYS A 192 -8.28 11.40 21.01
CA LYS A 192 -9.62 11.81 21.44
C LYS A 192 -10.20 10.81 22.44
N ALA A 193 -10.14 9.51 22.15
CA ALA A 193 -10.55 8.46 23.08
C ALA A 193 -9.82 8.54 24.42
N ARG A 194 -8.49 8.71 24.39
CA ARG A 194 -7.69 8.88 25.60
C ARG A 194 -8.13 10.08 26.43
N LYS A 195 -8.40 11.23 25.80
CA LYS A 195 -8.79 12.47 26.50
C LYS A 195 -10.22 12.41 27.05
N GLU A 196 -11.15 11.85 26.29
CA GLU A 196 -12.58 11.89 26.61
C GLU A 196 -13.03 10.69 27.45
N ARG A 197 -12.32 9.56 27.36
CA ARG A 197 -12.70 8.29 27.99
C ARG A 197 -11.62 7.67 28.89
N GLY A 198 -10.42 8.25 28.91
CA GLY A 198 -9.28 7.64 29.59
C GLY A 198 -8.75 6.39 28.87
N ALA A 199 -9.04 6.25 27.58
CA ALA A 199 -8.67 5.07 26.81
C ALA A 199 -7.17 4.82 26.78
N LYS A 200 -6.76 3.55 26.89
CA LYS A 200 -5.36 3.13 26.71
C LYS A 200 -5.03 2.99 25.22
N ILE A 201 -3.95 3.63 24.78
CA ILE A 201 -3.41 3.44 23.43
C ILE A 201 -2.34 2.36 23.49
N VAL A 202 -2.51 1.29 22.72
CA VAL A 202 -1.50 0.24 22.53
C VAL A 202 -0.95 0.35 21.11
N ALA A 203 0.36 0.25 20.96
CA ALA A 203 1.01 0.20 19.65
C ALA A 203 1.90 -1.05 19.55
N ILE A 204 1.65 -1.88 18.55
CA ILE A 204 2.40 -3.11 18.28
C ILE A 204 3.16 -2.93 16.97
N ASP A 205 4.49 -3.00 17.01
CA ASP A 205 5.34 -2.79 15.84
C ASP A 205 6.68 -3.52 16.00
N VAL A 206 7.57 -3.41 15.01
CA VAL A 206 8.90 -4.07 15.02
C VAL A 206 10.02 -3.19 15.55
N TYR A 207 9.72 -1.91 15.79
CA TYR A 207 10.62 -0.94 16.39
C TYR A 207 9.82 0.22 17.02
N GLU A 208 10.46 0.95 17.93
CA GLU A 208 9.89 2.08 18.66
C GLU A 208 9.78 3.32 17.75
N ASN A 209 8.81 3.30 16.85
CA ASN A 209 8.50 4.41 15.98
C ASN A 209 7.69 5.51 16.71
N ALA A 210 7.36 6.59 15.99
CA ALA A 210 6.64 7.74 16.55
C ALA A 210 5.26 7.40 17.14
N THR A 211 4.63 6.31 16.69
CA THR A 211 3.34 5.84 17.24
C THR A 211 3.57 5.09 18.54
N VAL A 212 4.57 4.20 18.58
CA VAL A 212 4.95 3.45 19.80
C VAL A 212 5.34 4.40 20.93
N ARG A 213 6.15 5.42 20.64
CA ARG A 213 6.53 6.46 21.61
C ARG A 213 5.37 7.25 22.22
N GLN A 214 4.21 7.26 21.57
CA GLN A 214 3.02 7.98 22.05
C GLN A 214 2.00 7.07 22.74
N ALA A 215 2.21 5.76 22.71
CA ALA A 215 1.31 4.76 23.28
C ALA A 215 1.49 4.65 24.80
N ASP A 216 0.44 4.25 25.50
CA ASP A 216 0.49 3.87 26.91
C ASP A 216 1.17 2.50 27.10
N MET A 217 1.12 1.65 26.07
CA MET A 217 1.79 0.35 26.02
C MET A 217 2.36 0.14 24.61
N GLY A 218 3.69 0.11 24.51
CA GLY A 218 4.41 -0.24 23.29
C GLY A 218 4.85 -1.69 23.32
N ILE A 219 4.50 -2.48 22.30
CA ILE A 219 4.93 -3.86 22.13
C ILE A 219 5.85 -3.92 20.91
N VAL A 220 7.14 -4.14 21.14
CA VAL A 220 8.16 -4.20 20.10
C VAL A 220 8.63 -5.65 19.91
N LEU A 221 8.10 -6.32 18.88
CA LEU A 221 8.38 -7.73 18.58
C LEU A 221 9.30 -7.89 17.37
N LYS A 222 9.90 -9.08 17.19
CA LYS A 222 10.71 -9.38 16.00
C LYS A 222 9.84 -9.46 14.74
N PRO A 223 10.27 -8.94 13.57
CA PRO A 223 9.52 -9.08 12.33
C PRO A 223 9.15 -10.54 12.04
N GLY A 224 7.87 -10.78 11.81
CA GLY A 224 7.33 -12.07 11.32
C GLY A 224 6.80 -12.96 12.42
N THR A 225 6.69 -12.41 13.63
CA THR A 225 6.33 -13.15 14.83
C THR A 225 4.96 -12.74 15.38
N ASP A 226 4.24 -11.86 14.68
CA ASP A 226 2.90 -11.39 15.04
C ASP A 226 1.88 -12.52 15.22
N GLY A 227 1.94 -13.55 14.36
CA GLY A 227 1.12 -14.76 14.53
C GLY A 227 1.37 -15.47 15.86
N ALA A 228 2.63 -15.55 16.32
CA ALA A 228 2.96 -16.15 17.62
C ALA A 228 2.41 -15.31 18.78
N PHE A 229 2.58 -13.99 18.69
CA PHE A 229 2.04 -13.07 19.68
C PHE A 229 0.51 -13.17 19.77
N ALA A 230 -0.20 -13.12 18.64
CA ALA A 230 -1.65 -13.24 18.62
C ALA A 230 -2.15 -14.57 19.19
N CYS A 231 -1.46 -15.69 18.89
CA CYS A 231 -1.82 -17.00 19.41
C CYS A 231 -1.63 -17.10 20.92
N ALA A 232 -0.52 -16.59 21.47
CA ALA A 232 -0.31 -16.59 22.92
C ALA A 232 -1.30 -15.69 23.67
N VAL A 233 -1.68 -14.56 23.06
CA VAL A 233 -2.75 -13.72 23.61
C VAL A 233 -4.06 -14.51 23.69
N MET A 234 -4.47 -15.16 22.60
CA MET A 234 -5.69 -15.96 22.61
C MET A 234 -5.60 -17.17 23.57
N HIS A 235 -4.43 -17.80 23.68
CA HIS A 235 -4.19 -18.85 24.68
C HIS A 235 -4.49 -18.34 26.10
N ILE A 236 -3.94 -17.19 26.48
CA ILE A 236 -4.18 -16.58 27.79
C ILE A 236 -5.67 -16.25 27.98
N LEU A 237 -6.34 -15.72 26.94
CA LEU A 237 -7.77 -15.41 27.01
C LEU A 237 -8.63 -16.64 27.31
N PHE A 238 -8.33 -17.79 26.72
CA PHE A 238 -9.02 -19.05 27.05
C PHE A 238 -8.62 -19.57 28.43
N ARG A 239 -7.32 -19.63 28.72
CA ARG A 239 -6.75 -20.14 29.99
C ARG A 239 -7.34 -19.41 31.20
N ASP A 240 -7.50 -18.09 31.11
CA ASP A 240 -7.93 -17.23 32.22
C ASP A 240 -9.43 -16.94 32.21
N GLY A 241 -10.21 -17.56 31.30
CA GLY A 241 -11.67 -17.39 31.24
C GLY A 241 -12.11 -16.00 30.77
N MET A 242 -11.31 -15.32 29.95
CA MET A 242 -11.62 -14.00 29.37
C MET A 242 -12.19 -14.09 27.94
N ALA A 243 -12.31 -15.29 27.36
CA ALA A 243 -12.97 -15.51 26.08
C ALA A 243 -14.51 -15.38 26.21
N ASP A 244 -15.14 -14.69 25.26
CA ASP A 244 -16.60 -14.54 25.19
C ASP A 244 -17.24 -15.76 24.52
N TRP A 245 -17.55 -16.78 25.33
CA TRP A 245 -18.13 -18.03 24.85
C TRP A 245 -19.52 -17.86 24.21
N ASP A 246 -20.33 -16.92 24.67
CA ASP A 246 -21.67 -16.68 24.11
C ASP A 246 -21.54 -16.14 22.70
N TYR A 247 -20.67 -15.15 22.49
CA TYR A 247 -20.35 -14.61 21.17
C TYR A 247 -19.74 -15.68 20.26
N LEU A 248 -18.76 -16.43 20.75
CA LEU A 248 -18.05 -17.46 19.98
C LEU A 248 -19.00 -18.57 19.50
N ASN A 249 -19.87 -19.07 20.37
CA ASN A 249 -20.82 -20.12 20.01
C ASN A 249 -21.85 -19.65 18.98
N ALA A 250 -22.23 -18.37 19.02
CA ALA A 250 -23.18 -17.78 18.08
C ALA A 250 -22.55 -17.44 16.71
N TYR A 251 -21.35 -16.86 16.71
CA TYR A 251 -20.80 -16.18 15.53
C TYR A 251 -19.49 -16.74 15.01
N ALA A 252 -18.94 -17.84 15.55
CA ALA A 252 -17.74 -18.49 15.02
C ALA A 252 -17.98 -19.94 14.57
N ASP A 253 -17.12 -20.43 13.68
CA ASP A 253 -17.19 -21.78 13.09
C ASP A 253 -16.74 -22.89 14.04
N ASP A 254 -15.55 -22.76 14.65
CA ASP A 254 -14.97 -23.80 15.51
C ASP A 254 -14.16 -23.23 16.71
N PRO A 255 -14.84 -22.62 17.70
CA PRO A 255 -14.15 -22.04 18.86
C PRO A 255 -13.50 -23.09 19.78
N LYS A 256 -14.08 -24.30 19.90
CA LYS A 256 -13.50 -25.38 20.72
C LYS A 256 -12.29 -26.02 20.07
N GLY A 257 -12.27 -26.12 18.74
CA GLY A 257 -11.09 -26.52 17.98
C GLY A 257 -9.96 -25.50 18.14
N LEU A 258 -10.28 -24.21 18.08
CA LEU A 258 -9.32 -23.13 18.33
C LEU A 258 -8.70 -23.21 19.73
N GLU A 259 -9.53 -23.29 20.77
CA GLU A 259 -9.05 -23.41 22.16
C GLU A 259 -8.07 -24.58 22.31
N ARG A 260 -8.42 -25.75 21.76
CA ARG A 260 -7.56 -26.94 21.77
C ARG A 260 -6.25 -26.71 21.02
N HIS A 261 -6.31 -26.09 19.84
CA HIS A 261 -5.12 -25.77 19.05
C HIS A 261 -4.16 -24.86 19.84
N LEU A 262 -4.69 -23.89 20.58
CA LEU A 262 -3.90 -22.90 21.30
C LEU A 262 -3.28 -23.40 22.60
N GLN A 263 -3.61 -24.61 23.10
CA GLN A 263 -3.11 -25.12 24.39
C GLN A 263 -1.59 -25.09 24.53
N THR A 264 -0.84 -25.26 23.44
CA THR A 264 0.63 -25.26 23.44
C THR A 264 1.25 -23.92 23.07
N ARG A 265 0.44 -22.91 22.70
CA ARG A 265 0.91 -21.57 22.31
C ARG A 265 1.00 -20.69 23.57
N THR A 266 1.78 -21.13 24.55
CA THR A 266 1.90 -20.45 25.84
C THR A 266 2.64 -19.10 25.72
N PRO A 267 2.59 -18.23 26.74
CA PRO A 267 3.38 -17.00 26.76
C PRO A 267 4.89 -17.25 26.62
N GLU A 268 5.43 -18.32 27.22
CA GLU A 268 6.84 -18.71 27.13
C GLU A 268 7.21 -19.12 25.70
N TRP A 269 6.33 -19.86 25.04
CA TRP A 269 6.49 -20.22 23.63
C TRP A 269 6.56 -18.97 22.74
N ALA A 270 5.64 -18.02 22.92
CA ALA A 270 5.66 -16.80 22.15
C ALA A 270 6.84 -15.89 22.52
N SER A 271 7.27 -15.84 23.77
CA SER A 271 8.44 -15.08 24.21
C SER A 271 9.71 -15.52 23.47
N ALA A 272 9.94 -16.83 23.36
CA ALA A 272 11.07 -17.39 22.62
C ALA A 272 11.09 -16.99 21.12
N ILE A 273 9.91 -16.87 20.50
CA ILE A 273 9.78 -16.54 19.07
C ILE A 273 9.86 -15.03 18.84
N THR A 274 9.05 -14.28 19.59
CA THR A 274 8.84 -12.83 19.40
C THR A 274 9.98 -11.98 19.96
N GLY A 275 10.70 -12.51 20.95
CA GLY A 275 11.66 -11.74 21.75
C GLY A 275 10.99 -10.82 22.78
N LEU A 276 9.69 -10.94 23.00
CA LEU A 276 8.97 -10.22 24.06
C LEU A 276 9.14 -10.94 25.39
N PRO A 277 9.26 -10.22 26.52
CA PRO A 277 9.10 -10.82 27.84
C PRO A 277 7.70 -11.40 28.04
N VAL A 278 7.59 -12.48 28.83
CA VAL A 278 6.31 -13.16 29.13
C VAL A 278 5.31 -12.18 29.77
N GLU A 279 5.80 -11.34 30.67
CA GLU A 279 5.03 -10.33 31.37
C GLU A 279 4.39 -9.29 30.43
N GLU A 280 5.04 -8.91 29.34
CA GLU A 280 4.46 -8.00 28.34
C GLU A 280 3.29 -8.67 27.60
N ILE A 281 3.43 -9.96 27.27
CA ILE A 281 2.39 -10.75 26.60
C ILE A 281 1.16 -10.91 27.51
N GLU A 282 1.39 -11.29 28.77
CA GLU A 282 0.35 -11.40 29.81
C GLU A 282 -0.36 -10.08 30.08
N ALA A 283 0.40 -8.97 30.16
CA ALA A 283 -0.16 -7.64 30.38
C ALA A 283 -1.08 -7.20 29.23
N PHE A 284 -0.67 -7.41 27.98
CA PHE A 284 -1.50 -7.09 26.82
C PHE A 284 -2.76 -7.97 26.78
N ALA A 285 -2.62 -9.29 26.96
CA ALA A 285 -3.75 -10.21 26.96
C ALA A 285 -4.79 -9.87 28.03
N ARG A 286 -4.33 -9.54 29.25
CA ARG A 286 -5.19 -9.07 30.34
C ARG A 286 -5.91 -7.77 30.00
N LEU A 287 -5.20 -6.79 29.42
CA LEU A 287 -5.79 -5.50 29.05
C LEU A 287 -6.95 -5.70 28.06
N VAL A 288 -6.72 -6.44 26.96
CA VAL A 288 -7.75 -6.63 25.93
C VAL A 288 -8.86 -7.60 26.37
N GLY A 289 -8.54 -8.59 27.22
CA GLY A 289 -9.52 -9.54 27.75
C GLY A 289 -10.46 -8.94 28.79
N THR A 290 -10.03 -7.89 29.51
CA THR A 290 -10.86 -7.20 30.51
C THR A 290 -11.53 -5.93 29.98
N THR A 291 -11.12 -5.43 28.81
CA THR A 291 -11.64 -4.20 28.21
C THR A 291 -12.57 -4.52 27.04
N LYS A 292 -13.88 -4.50 27.28
CA LYS A 292 -14.90 -4.84 26.28
C LYS A 292 -14.88 -3.93 25.04
N ARG A 293 -14.66 -2.61 25.23
CA ARG A 293 -14.56 -1.62 24.13
C ARG A 293 -13.13 -1.48 23.65
N THR A 294 -12.55 -2.59 23.19
CA THR A 294 -11.23 -2.61 22.56
C THR A 294 -11.36 -2.52 21.05
N PHE A 295 -10.86 -1.43 20.47
CA PHE A 295 -10.81 -1.21 19.02
C PHE A 295 -9.48 -1.68 18.46
N PHE A 296 -9.49 -2.63 17.53
CA PHE A 296 -8.31 -3.14 16.85
C PHE A 296 -8.14 -2.50 15.47
N ARG A 297 -7.23 -1.53 15.35
CA ARG A 297 -6.79 -0.97 14.07
C ARG A 297 -5.65 -1.83 13.50
N LEU A 298 -5.98 -2.72 12.58
CA LEU A 298 -5.04 -3.66 11.96
C LEU A 298 -4.43 -3.07 10.68
N GLY A 299 -3.13 -2.73 10.73
CA GLY A 299 -2.36 -2.09 9.65
C GLY A 299 -1.77 -3.06 8.63
N TYR A 300 -0.90 -2.53 7.76
CA TYR A 300 -0.24 -3.30 6.69
C TYR A 300 1.18 -3.74 7.04
N GLY A 301 1.85 -3.10 8.01
CA GLY A 301 3.28 -3.23 8.23
C GLY A 301 3.73 -4.66 8.55
N PHE A 302 3.03 -5.32 9.48
CA PHE A 302 3.34 -6.69 9.87
C PHE A 302 2.96 -7.72 8.79
N THR A 303 2.12 -7.35 7.83
CA THR A 303 1.70 -8.25 6.75
C THR A 303 2.63 -8.22 5.55
N ARG A 304 3.66 -7.36 5.52
CA ARG A 304 4.66 -7.27 4.43
C ARG A 304 5.69 -8.40 4.48
N GLN A 305 5.25 -9.60 4.77
CA GLN A 305 6.09 -10.75 5.10
C GLN A 305 5.48 -12.01 4.51
N ARG A 306 6.28 -13.07 4.33
CA ARG A 306 5.79 -14.31 3.70
C ARG A 306 4.65 -14.98 4.47
N ASN A 307 4.59 -14.78 5.79
CA ASN A 307 3.50 -15.25 6.64
C ASN A 307 2.42 -14.19 6.93
N GLY A 308 2.39 -13.07 6.19
CA GLY A 308 1.57 -11.90 6.50
C GLY A 308 0.06 -12.16 6.48
N ALA A 309 -0.44 -13.03 5.59
CA ALA A 309 -1.84 -13.41 5.56
C ALA A 309 -2.26 -14.20 6.81
N VAL A 310 -1.43 -15.16 7.25
CA VAL A 310 -1.63 -15.93 8.47
C VAL A 310 -1.60 -15.02 9.70
N SER A 311 -0.61 -14.12 9.77
CA SER A 311 -0.50 -13.17 10.88
C SER A 311 -1.70 -12.23 10.97
N MET A 312 -2.18 -11.67 9.85
CA MET A 312 -3.37 -10.81 9.85
C MET A 312 -4.63 -11.57 10.28
N HIS A 313 -4.80 -12.80 9.80
CA HIS A 313 -5.89 -13.66 10.25
C HIS A 313 -5.82 -13.88 11.76
N ALA A 314 -4.66 -14.27 12.30
CA ALA A 314 -4.47 -14.48 13.73
C ALA A 314 -4.74 -13.22 14.57
N ALA A 315 -4.25 -12.05 14.15
CA ALA A 315 -4.56 -10.79 14.84
C ALA A 315 -6.06 -10.47 14.81
N SER A 316 -6.75 -10.75 13.69
CA SER A 316 -8.20 -10.53 13.57
C SER A 316 -9.04 -11.51 14.40
N CYS A 317 -8.47 -12.62 14.86
CA CYS A 317 -9.15 -13.59 15.71
C CYS A 317 -9.32 -13.08 17.15
N ILE A 318 -8.41 -12.24 17.66
CA ILE A 318 -8.48 -11.70 19.03
C ILE A 318 -9.81 -10.98 19.31
N PRO A 319 -10.27 -10.00 18.52
CA PRO A 319 -11.57 -9.35 18.74
C PRO A 319 -12.77 -10.29 18.60
N ALA A 320 -12.63 -11.41 17.87
CA ALA A 320 -13.66 -12.45 17.85
C ALA A 320 -13.65 -13.28 19.15
N VAL A 321 -12.47 -13.61 19.70
CA VAL A 321 -12.34 -14.32 20.98
C VAL A 321 -12.83 -13.48 22.15
N THR A 322 -12.58 -12.17 22.16
CA THR A 322 -13.02 -11.28 23.26
C THR A 322 -14.45 -10.77 23.12
N GLY A 323 -15.14 -11.05 22.01
CA GLY A 323 -16.48 -10.51 21.74
C GLY A 323 -16.50 -8.99 21.50
N ALA A 324 -15.37 -8.36 21.21
CA ALA A 324 -15.24 -6.90 21.08
C ALA A 324 -16.19 -6.29 20.03
N TRP A 325 -16.57 -7.08 19.01
CA TRP A 325 -17.54 -6.70 17.99
C TRP A 325 -18.92 -6.31 18.55
N LEU A 326 -19.31 -6.80 19.74
CA LEU A 326 -20.61 -6.50 20.36
C LEU A 326 -20.76 -5.04 20.81
N HIS A 327 -19.68 -4.27 20.82
CA HIS A 327 -19.63 -2.98 21.50
C HIS A 327 -19.25 -1.84 20.57
N GLU A 328 -19.96 -0.72 20.69
CA GLU A 328 -19.55 0.55 20.09
C GLU A 328 -18.20 1.00 20.70
N GLY A 329 -17.24 1.32 19.84
CA GLY A 329 -15.84 1.52 20.23
C GLY A 329 -15.04 0.22 20.41
N GLY A 330 -15.63 -0.94 20.12
CA GLY A 330 -14.96 -2.24 20.06
C GLY A 330 -14.90 -2.82 18.63
N GLY A 331 -14.25 -3.97 18.47
CA GLY A 331 -14.19 -4.71 17.20
C GLY A 331 -12.90 -4.46 16.43
N ALA A 332 -12.84 -4.92 15.18
CA ALA A 332 -11.65 -4.79 14.33
C ALA A 332 -11.90 -4.00 13.05
N PHE A 333 -10.87 -3.26 12.63
CA PHE A 333 -10.87 -2.49 11.41
C PHE A 333 -9.52 -2.58 10.67
N HIS A 334 -9.57 -3.20 9.49
CA HIS A 334 -8.47 -3.16 8.52
C HIS A 334 -8.77 -2.19 7.36
N SER A 335 -9.92 -2.38 6.71
CA SER A 335 -10.35 -1.60 5.56
C SER A 335 -11.88 -1.62 5.43
N ASN A 336 -12.42 -0.57 4.81
CA ASN A 336 -13.82 -0.49 4.38
C ASN A 336 -13.99 -0.57 2.85
N SER A 337 -12.98 -1.06 2.11
CA SER A 337 -13.03 -1.14 0.65
C SER A 337 -14.28 -1.87 0.11
N GLY A 338 -14.85 -2.82 0.87
CA GLY A 338 -16.04 -3.58 0.50
C GLY A 338 -17.37 -2.81 0.61
N ILE A 339 -17.43 -1.63 1.24
CA ILE A 339 -18.70 -0.88 1.41
C ILE A 339 -19.10 -0.11 0.14
N PHE A 340 -18.13 0.35 -0.65
CA PHE A 340 -18.37 1.38 -1.68
C PHE A 340 -19.13 0.88 -2.91
N ARG A 341 -18.93 -0.39 -3.31
CA ARG A 341 -19.65 -1.07 -4.42
C ARG A 341 -19.80 -0.24 -5.71
N MET A 342 -18.80 0.59 -6.03
CA MET A 342 -18.84 1.47 -7.20
C MET A 342 -18.67 0.67 -8.51
N ASP A 343 -19.52 0.95 -9.49
CA ASP A 343 -19.48 0.33 -10.81
C ASP A 343 -18.47 1.03 -11.73
N LYS A 344 -17.23 0.54 -11.71
CA LYS A 344 -16.13 1.04 -12.56
C LYS A 344 -16.13 0.47 -13.99
N SER A 345 -17.19 -0.19 -14.45
CA SER A 345 -17.13 -1.01 -15.67
C SER A 345 -16.78 -0.22 -16.93
N GLU A 346 -17.27 1.02 -17.08
CA GLU A 346 -16.93 1.89 -18.22
C GLU A 346 -15.51 2.46 -18.09
N ILE A 347 -15.10 2.91 -16.90
CA ILE A 347 -13.73 3.37 -16.61
C ILE A 347 -12.72 2.29 -17.01
N GLU A 348 -12.95 1.04 -16.59
CA GLU A 348 -12.02 -0.06 -16.83
C GLU A 348 -12.21 -0.75 -18.20
N GLY A 349 -13.25 -0.39 -18.96
CA GLY A 349 -13.59 -1.07 -20.21
C GLY A 349 -13.86 -2.57 -20.02
N LYS A 350 -14.58 -2.97 -18.97
CA LYS A 350 -14.81 -4.40 -18.65
C LYS A 350 -15.52 -5.17 -19.77
N ALA A 351 -16.29 -4.47 -20.61
CA ALA A 351 -16.94 -5.05 -21.78
C ALA A 351 -15.94 -5.61 -22.82
N PHE A 352 -14.70 -5.11 -22.83
CA PHE A 352 -13.64 -5.58 -23.73
C PHE A 352 -12.71 -6.61 -23.08
N LYS A 353 -12.95 -6.97 -21.82
CA LYS A 353 -12.06 -7.86 -21.08
C LYS A 353 -12.10 -9.26 -21.65
N ASP A 354 -10.94 -9.73 -22.08
CA ASP A 354 -10.71 -11.09 -22.55
C ASP A 354 -10.04 -11.92 -21.43
N PRO A 355 -10.70 -12.97 -20.90
CA PRO A 355 -10.17 -13.76 -19.80
C PRO A 355 -8.98 -14.65 -20.19
N ASP A 356 -8.72 -14.85 -21.49
CA ASP A 356 -7.63 -15.71 -21.99
C ASP A 356 -6.29 -14.97 -22.06
N ILE A 357 -6.31 -13.63 -21.96
CA ILE A 357 -5.10 -12.81 -21.97
C ILE A 357 -4.31 -12.99 -20.67
N ARG A 358 -2.99 -13.24 -20.80
CA ARG A 358 -2.10 -13.54 -19.68
C ARG A 358 -2.07 -12.43 -18.64
N TYR A 359 -1.73 -12.81 -17.41
CA TYR A 359 -1.46 -11.89 -16.30
C TYR A 359 0.02 -11.93 -15.93
N LEU A 360 0.61 -10.76 -15.77
CA LEU A 360 1.99 -10.57 -15.31
C LEU A 360 1.96 -10.00 -13.88
N ASP A 361 2.70 -10.63 -12.96
CA ASP A 361 2.81 -10.19 -11.58
C ASP A 361 3.70 -8.95 -11.48
N GLN A 362 3.15 -7.83 -10.99
CA GLN A 362 3.91 -6.59 -10.85
C GLN A 362 5.14 -6.72 -9.93
N SER A 363 5.09 -7.61 -8.92
CA SER A 363 6.21 -7.85 -8.02
C SER A 363 7.37 -8.57 -8.72
N LYS A 364 7.07 -9.34 -9.78
CA LYS A 364 8.07 -10.09 -10.56
C LYS A 364 8.55 -9.33 -11.80
N ILE A 365 8.36 -8.01 -11.89
CA ILE A 365 8.72 -7.21 -13.08
C ILE A 365 10.17 -7.44 -13.54
N GLY A 366 11.14 -7.59 -12.62
CA GLY A 366 12.53 -7.90 -12.97
C GLY A 366 12.68 -9.23 -13.70
N ARG A 367 11.98 -10.28 -13.23
CA ARG A 367 11.96 -11.61 -13.86
C ARG A 367 11.24 -11.58 -15.21
N VAL A 368 10.09 -10.90 -15.28
CA VAL A 368 9.32 -10.69 -16.53
C VAL A 368 10.19 -10.04 -17.60
N LEU A 369 10.84 -8.91 -17.30
CA LEU A 369 11.63 -8.17 -18.27
C LEU A 369 12.92 -8.88 -18.67
N THR A 370 13.38 -9.86 -17.88
CA THR A 370 14.58 -10.64 -18.17
C THR A 370 14.28 -12.03 -18.74
N GLY A 371 13.02 -12.31 -19.11
CA GLY A 371 12.65 -13.49 -19.88
C GLY A 371 12.38 -14.75 -19.07
N ASP A 372 12.14 -14.62 -17.76
CA ASP A 372 11.79 -15.76 -16.92
C ASP A 372 10.49 -16.42 -17.38
N LYS A 373 10.52 -17.73 -17.63
CA LYS A 373 9.41 -18.47 -18.24
C LYS A 373 8.17 -18.53 -17.33
N GLU A 374 8.38 -18.66 -16.02
CA GLU A 374 7.29 -18.70 -15.04
C GLU A 374 6.63 -17.31 -14.94
N ALA A 375 7.44 -16.26 -14.80
CA ALA A 375 6.95 -14.89 -14.67
C ALA A 375 6.23 -14.38 -15.94
N LEU A 376 6.63 -14.86 -17.12
CA LEU A 376 5.95 -14.56 -18.39
C LEU A 376 4.64 -15.33 -18.61
N ASN A 377 4.34 -16.29 -17.73
CA ASN A 377 3.18 -17.18 -17.81
C ASN A 377 3.01 -17.81 -19.21
N GLY A 378 4.12 -18.26 -19.81
CA GLY A 378 4.14 -18.88 -21.14
C GLY A 378 3.90 -17.95 -22.33
N GLY A 379 3.67 -16.65 -22.12
CA GLY A 379 3.47 -15.67 -23.20
C GLY A 379 4.77 -15.11 -23.80
N PRO A 380 4.68 -14.24 -24.82
CA PRO A 380 5.85 -13.67 -25.50
C PRO A 380 6.67 -12.75 -24.58
N PRO A 381 7.93 -12.42 -24.93
CA PRO A 381 8.68 -11.37 -24.24
C PRO A 381 7.90 -10.05 -24.23
N VAL A 382 8.07 -9.26 -23.17
CA VAL A 382 7.58 -7.88 -23.17
C VAL A 382 8.53 -7.03 -24.02
N MET A 383 7.97 -6.37 -25.03
CA MET A 383 8.65 -5.52 -26.00
C MET A 383 8.23 -4.05 -25.89
N GLY A 384 7.07 -3.78 -25.29
CA GLY A 384 6.57 -2.42 -25.03
C GLY A 384 6.05 -2.26 -23.60
N LEU A 385 6.43 -1.19 -22.90
CA LEU A 385 5.87 -0.82 -21.59
C LEU A 385 5.25 0.56 -21.64
N LEU A 386 4.05 0.68 -21.09
CA LEU A 386 3.42 1.96 -20.76
C LEU A 386 3.31 2.06 -19.24
N ILE A 387 4.07 2.97 -18.63
CA ILE A 387 4.15 3.12 -17.18
C ILE A 387 3.46 4.41 -16.74
N GLN A 388 2.54 4.32 -15.78
CA GLN A 388 1.96 5.49 -15.09
C GLN A 388 1.71 5.18 -13.61
N ASN A 389 1.70 6.19 -12.74
CA ASN A 389 1.37 6.04 -11.31
C ASN A 389 2.23 5.01 -10.55
N THR A 390 3.46 4.72 -11.00
CA THR A 390 4.37 3.79 -10.32
C THR A 390 5.82 4.05 -10.72
N ASN A 391 6.76 3.73 -9.83
CA ASN A 391 8.21 3.92 -10.02
C ASN A 391 8.98 2.58 -9.80
N PRO A 392 8.72 1.55 -10.63
CA PRO A 392 9.19 0.18 -10.41
C PRO A 392 10.72 0.03 -10.33
N ALA A 393 11.50 0.89 -11.00
CA ALA A 393 12.97 0.86 -10.88
C ALA A 393 13.48 1.19 -9.46
N ASN A 394 12.60 1.70 -8.58
CA ASN A 394 12.93 2.06 -7.21
C ASN A 394 12.12 1.23 -6.18
N VAL A 395 10.80 1.06 -6.38
CA VAL A 395 9.91 0.50 -5.35
C VAL A 395 9.74 -1.02 -5.41
N ALA A 396 10.05 -1.67 -6.55
CA ALA A 396 9.82 -3.09 -6.73
C ALA A 396 11.04 -3.93 -6.29
N PRO A 397 10.84 -5.19 -5.86
CA PRO A 397 11.93 -6.07 -5.44
C PRO A 397 12.81 -6.51 -6.61
N GLU A 398 13.99 -7.05 -6.31
CA GLU A 398 14.97 -7.52 -7.31
C GLU A 398 15.45 -6.42 -8.26
N GLN A 399 15.74 -5.23 -7.72
CA GLN A 399 16.06 -4.02 -8.48
C GLN A 399 17.13 -4.21 -9.57
N ARG A 400 18.16 -5.03 -9.36
CA ARG A 400 19.20 -5.33 -10.37
C ARG A 400 18.61 -6.04 -11.60
N LEU A 401 17.67 -6.96 -11.42
CA LEU A 401 16.96 -7.61 -12.53
C LEU A 401 16.07 -6.61 -13.28
N ILE A 402 15.39 -5.72 -12.55
CA ILE A 402 14.58 -4.65 -13.14
C ILE A 402 15.43 -3.76 -14.01
N ARG A 403 16.55 -3.26 -13.48
CA ARG A 403 17.47 -2.39 -14.22
C ARG A 403 18.00 -3.09 -15.46
N ARG A 404 18.42 -4.36 -15.36
CA ARG A 404 18.87 -5.17 -16.50
C ARG A 404 17.79 -5.31 -17.57
N GLY A 405 16.55 -5.60 -17.16
CA GLY A 405 15.42 -5.73 -18.05
C GLY A 405 15.03 -4.41 -18.74
N MET A 406 15.00 -3.31 -17.98
CA MET A 406 14.67 -1.98 -18.49
C MET A 406 15.74 -1.44 -19.43
N LEU A 407 17.02 -1.79 -19.26
CA LEU A 407 18.14 -1.36 -20.12
C LEU A 407 18.28 -2.16 -21.42
N ARG A 408 17.40 -3.14 -21.68
CA ARG A 408 17.39 -3.83 -22.96
C ARG A 408 17.11 -2.87 -24.12
N GLU A 409 17.91 -2.93 -25.18
CA GLU A 409 17.75 -2.09 -26.37
C GLU A 409 16.54 -2.49 -27.23
N ASP A 410 16.06 -3.72 -27.12
CA ASP A 410 14.87 -4.20 -27.84
C ASP A 410 13.55 -3.88 -27.11
N LEU A 411 13.63 -3.35 -25.88
CA LEU A 411 12.46 -2.94 -25.10
C LEU A 411 12.16 -1.45 -25.33
N PHE A 412 10.95 -1.12 -25.78
CA PHE A 412 10.48 0.26 -25.89
C PHE A 412 9.64 0.65 -24.66
N MET A 413 10.08 1.64 -23.89
CA MET A 413 9.47 2.04 -22.63
C MET A 413 8.99 3.49 -22.65
N VAL A 414 7.72 3.68 -22.27
CA VAL A 414 7.06 4.97 -22.15
C VAL A 414 6.69 5.20 -20.70
N VAL A 415 7.02 6.35 -20.15
CA VAL A 415 6.73 6.70 -18.75
C VAL A 415 5.97 8.02 -18.71
N HIS A 416 4.74 8.00 -18.21
CA HIS A 416 3.92 9.20 -17.99
C HIS A 416 4.05 9.62 -16.52
N GLU A 417 4.73 10.75 -16.29
CA GLU A 417 5.31 11.05 -14.97
C GLU A 417 5.42 12.56 -14.69
N GLN A 418 5.43 12.91 -13.40
CA GLN A 418 5.47 14.29 -12.89
C GLN A 418 6.91 14.81 -12.71
N PHE A 419 7.87 13.91 -12.45
CA PHE A 419 9.29 14.21 -12.21
C PHE A 419 10.21 13.21 -12.91
N MET A 420 11.48 13.54 -13.12
CA MET A 420 12.45 12.57 -13.66
C MET A 420 12.85 11.50 -12.61
N THR A 421 11.94 10.56 -12.34
CA THR A 421 12.09 9.45 -11.38
C THR A 421 13.11 8.40 -11.88
N ASP A 422 13.52 7.48 -11.01
CA ASP A 422 14.47 6.42 -11.38
C ASP A 422 13.95 5.54 -12.52
N THR A 423 12.62 5.37 -12.65
CA THR A 423 12.01 4.70 -13.80
C THR A 423 11.99 5.59 -15.04
N ALA A 424 11.64 6.87 -14.91
CA ALA A 424 11.61 7.79 -16.05
C ALA A 424 13.00 7.99 -16.68
N LYS A 425 14.07 7.97 -15.89
CA LYS A 425 15.47 8.04 -16.37
C LYS A 425 15.85 6.91 -17.34
N LEU A 426 15.14 5.79 -17.28
CA LEU A 426 15.40 4.60 -18.11
C LEU A 426 14.50 4.54 -19.35
N ALA A 427 13.57 5.49 -19.52
CA ALA A 427 12.56 5.46 -20.59
C ALA A 427 13.13 5.82 -21.97
N ASP A 428 12.38 5.46 -23.01
CA ASP A 428 12.59 5.91 -24.38
C ASP A 428 11.77 7.19 -24.65
N VAL A 429 10.58 7.27 -24.04
CA VAL A 429 9.70 8.44 -24.06
C VAL A 429 9.23 8.77 -22.64
N VAL A 430 9.38 10.03 -22.22
CA VAL A 430 8.81 10.56 -20.98
C VAL A 430 7.73 11.57 -21.34
N LEU A 431 6.52 11.37 -20.83
CA LEU A 431 5.37 12.25 -21.03
C LEU A 431 5.11 13.03 -19.71
N PRO A 432 4.86 14.34 -19.74
CA PRO A 432 4.62 15.13 -18.54
C PRO A 432 3.19 14.92 -18.01
N ALA A 433 3.08 14.48 -16.75
CA ALA A 433 1.80 14.22 -16.09
C ALA A 433 1.32 15.39 -15.20
N THR A 434 0.00 15.59 -15.20
CA THR A 434 -0.67 16.47 -14.24
C THR A 434 -0.63 15.93 -12.80
N MET A 435 -0.81 16.81 -11.83
CA MET A 435 -1.09 16.52 -10.42
C MET A 435 -2.58 16.67 -10.10
N PHE A 436 -3.02 16.15 -8.95
CA PHE A 436 -4.44 15.98 -8.62
C PHE A 436 -5.30 17.26 -8.53
N LEU A 437 -4.67 18.43 -8.48
CA LEU A 437 -5.38 19.72 -8.50
C LEU A 437 -5.56 20.27 -9.91
N GLU A 438 -5.06 19.56 -10.93
CA GLU A 438 -4.96 19.99 -12.32
C GLU A 438 -5.92 19.23 -13.26
N HIS A 439 -6.65 18.27 -12.71
CA HIS A 439 -7.67 17.46 -13.38
C HIS A 439 -8.80 17.10 -12.40
N ASP A 440 -9.97 16.75 -12.93
CA ASP A 440 -11.05 16.19 -12.13
C ASP A 440 -10.80 14.69 -11.89
N ASP A 441 -11.06 14.22 -10.68
CA ASP A 441 -11.11 12.79 -10.35
C ASP A 441 -12.01 12.55 -9.13
N ILE A 442 -12.16 11.29 -8.75
CA ILE A 442 -12.95 10.83 -7.62
C ILE A 442 -12.19 9.76 -6.84
N TYR A 443 -12.34 9.79 -5.53
CA TYR A 443 -11.57 8.98 -4.60
C TYR A 443 -12.48 8.30 -3.59
N ARG A 444 -12.01 7.18 -3.05
CA ARG A 444 -12.66 6.47 -1.94
C ARG A 444 -11.64 6.16 -0.86
N GLY A 445 -12.05 6.25 0.40
CA GLY A 445 -11.19 5.92 1.54
C GLY A 445 -10.79 4.45 1.56
N GLY A 446 -9.51 4.15 1.86
CA GLY A 446 -9.07 2.78 2.13
C GLY A 446 -9.26 2.37 3.60
N GLY A 447 -9.16 3.35 4.50
CA GLY A 447 -9.25 3.22 5.95
C GLY A 447 -10.31 4.14 6.56
N GLN A 448 -11.28 4.58 5.74
CA GLN A 448 -12.43 5.40 6.10
C GLN A 448 -13.53 5.22 5.04
N GLN A 449 -14.73 5.72 5.30
CA GLN A 449 -15.97 5.35 4.61
C GLN A 449 -16.51 6.37 3.58
N HIS A 450 -15.80 7.46 3.34
CA HIS A 450 -16.24 8.52 2.45
C HIS A 450 -15.78 8.30 1.01
N ILE A 451 -16.67 8.64 0.07
CA ILE A 451 -16.32 8.94 -1.33
C ILE A 451 -16.09 10.45 -1.40
N VAL A 452 -14.96 10.89 -1.95
CA VAL A 452 -14.57 12.31 -1.99
C VAL A 452 -14.28 12.72 -3.43
N LEU A 453 -14.86 13.84 -3.87
CA LEU A 453 -14.57 14.41 -5.18
C LEU A 453 -13.26 15.20 -5.12
N GLY A 454 -12.39 15.02 -6.11
CA GLY A 454 -11.22 15.87 -6.33
C GLY A 454 -11.37 16.66 -7.63
N PRO A 455 -12.09 17.79 -7.62
CA PRO A 455 -12.23 18.60 -8.82
C PRO A 455 -10.93 19.31 -9.18
N LYS A 456 -10.79 19.65 -10.48
CA LYS A 456 -9.72 20.53 -10.96
C LYS A 456 -9.83 21.91 -10.31
N LEU A 457 -8.74 22.41 -9.73
CA LEU A 457 -8.67 23.74 -9.10
C LEU A 457 -7.75 24.72 -9.83
N VAL A 458 -6.69 24.24 -10.48
CA VAL A 458 -5.72 25.06 -11.22
C VAL A 458 -5.39 24.44 -12.58
N ASP A 459 -4.84 25.21 -13.50
CA ASP A 459 -4.32 24.76 -14.77
C ASP A 459 -2.92 24.14 -14.60
N ALA A 460 -2.66 23.08 -15.35
CA ALA A 460 -1.37 22.42 -15.35
C ALA A 460 -0.26 23.34 -15.91
N PRO A 461 0.98 23.24 -15.39
CA PRO A 461 2.10 23.99 -15.94
C PRO A 461 2.60 23.38 -17.25
N GLY A 462 3.16 24.23 -18.12
CA GLY A 462 3.69 23.81 -19.42
C GLY A 462 2.64 23.09 -20.27
N GLU A 463 2.99 21.89 -20.72
CA GLU A 463 2.17 21.05 -21.58
C GLU A 463 1.72 19.76 -20.87
N ALA A 464 1.77 19.70 -19.53
CA ALA A 464 1.38 18.50 -18.79
C ALA A 464 -0.08 18.09 -19.05
N LYS A 465 -0.33 16.78 -19.16
CA LYS A 465 -1.66 16.21 -19.47
C LYS A 465 -2.08 15.13 -18.47
N PRO A 466 -3.40 14.93 -18.24
CA PRO A 466 -3.92 13.84 -17.43
C PRO A 466 -3.70 12.47 -18.09
N ASN A 467 -3.68 11.40 -17.29
CA ASN A 467 -3.53 10.03 -17.78
C ASN A 467 -4.64 9.69 -18.77
N LEU A 468 -5.88 10.12 -18.49
CA LEU A 468 -7.02 9.89 -19.39
C LEU A 468 -6.79 10.46 -20.80
N TYR A 469 -6.16 11.64 -20.92
CA TYR A 469 -5.82 12.23 -22.20
C TYR A 469 -4.86 11.33 -23.00
N VAL A 470 -3.77 10.88 -22.36
CA VAL A 470 -2.78 10.01 -23.01
C VAL A 470 -3.42 8.70 -23.49
N LEU A 471 -4.30 8.12 -22.67
CA LEU A 471 -5.00 6.88 -23.00
C LEU A 471 -5.97 7.05 -24.17
N ASN A 472 -6.72 8.16 -24.22
CA ASN A 472 -7.60 8.48 -25.35
C ASN A 472 -6.80 8.73 -26.65
N GLU A 473 -5.71 9.48 -26.58
CA GLU A 473 -4.88 9.79 -27.74
C GLU A 473 -4.15 8.55 -28.30
N LEU A 474 -3.67 7.66 -27.42
CA LEU A 474 -3.12 6.38 -27.83
C LEU A 474 -4.20 5.47 -28.41
N ALA A 475 -5.40 5.42 -27.82
CA ALA A 475 -6.50 4.62 -28.36
C ALA A 475 -6.87 5.01 -29.79
N ASN A 476 -6.89 6.31 -30.10
CA ASN A 476 -7.11 6.82 -31.46
C ASN A 476 -6.04 6.31 -32.44
N ARG A 477 -4.76 6.45 -32.07
CA ARG A 477 -3.62 6.02 -32.91
C ARG A 477 -3.52 4.50 -33.06
N LEU A 478 -3.93 3.75 -32.05
CA LEU A 478 -3.91 2.28 -32.02
C LEU A 478 -5.18 1.66 -32.62
N GLY A 479 -6.09 2.47 -33.17
CA GLY A 479 -7.27 2.03 -33.92
C GLY A 479 -8.48 1.63 -33.08
N VAL A 480 -8.48 1.89 -31.77
CA VAL A 480 -9.54 1.48 -30.83
C VAL A 480 -10.31 2.65 -30.20
N GLY A 481 -9.99 3.89 -30.57
CA GLY A 481 -10.63 5.10 -30.03
C GLY A 481 -12.12 5.25 -30.36
N HIS A 482 -12.65 4.46 -31.31
CA HIS A 482 -14.07 4.42 -31.64
C HIS A 482 -14.90 3.56 -30.66
N LEU A 483 -14.26 2.79 -29.77
CA LEU A 483 -14.95 1.93 -28.82
C LEU A 483 -15.55 2.73 -27.66
N PRO A 484 -16.66 2.27 -27.05
CA PRO A 484 -17.30 2.93 -25.91
C PRO A 484 -16.34 3.27 -24.77
N GLY A 485 -16.54 4.45 -24.18
CA GLY A 485 -15.74 4.98 -23.08
C GLY A 485 -14.52 5.81 -23.51
N PHE A 486 -13.97 5.60 -24.72
CA PHE A 486 -12.92 6.47 -25.26
C PHE A 486 -13.50 7.81 -25.75
N GLY A 487 -12.68 8.86 -25.67
CA GLY A 487 -13.07 10.22 -26.04
C GLY A 487 -13.96 10.93 -25.01
N LEU A 488 -14.39 10.24 -23.95
CA LEU A 488 -15.08 10.84 -22.82
C LEU A 488 -14.07 11.58 -21.91
N ASP A 489 -14.54 12.68 -21.30
CA ASP A 489 -13.79 13.42 -20.29
C ASP A 489 -13.97 12.83 -18.88
N GLU A 490 -13.18 13.32 -17.93
CA GLU A 490 -13.18 12.84 -16.55
C GLU A 490 -14.56 12.97 -15.90
N LYS A 491 -15.23 14.11 -16.08
CA LYS A 491 -16.51 14.40 -15.44
C LYS A 491 -17.60 13.47 -15.93
N THR A 492 -17.65 13.20 -17.22
CA THR A 492 -18.63 12.27 -17.82
C THR A 492 -18.41 10.86 -17.29
N LEU A 493 -17.17 10.38 -17.21
CA LEU A 493 -16.86 9.07 -16.66
C LEU A 493 -17.21 8.95 -15.18
N ILE A 494 -16.97 10.00 -14.39
CA ILE A 494 -17.36 10.05 -12.97
C ILE A 494 -18.88 10.02 -12.84
N ASP A 495 -19.61 10.84 -13.60
CA ASP A 495 -21.07 10.91 -13.55
C ASP A 495 -21.70 9.57 -13.95
N ASN A 496 -21.22 8.94 -15.02
CA ASN A 496 -21.68 7.62 -15.46
C ASN A 496 -21.46 6.56 -14.37
N MET A 497 -20.25 6.51 -13.78
CA MET A 497 -19.94 5.58 -12.69
C MET A 497 -20.85 5.81 -11.48
N LEU A 498 -21.06 7.07 -11.07
CA LEU A 498 -21.90 7.40 -9.92
C LEU A 498 -23.35 6.97 -10.16
N ARG A 499 -23.92 7.29 -11.33
CA ARG A 499 -25.29 6.90 -11.69
C ARG A 499 -25.45 5.39 -11.79
N ALA A 500 -24.51 4.68 -12.43
CA ALA A 500 -24.52 3.22 -12.50
C ALA A 500 -24.41 2.56 -11.10
N SER A 501 -23.78 3.25 -10.15
CA SER A 501 -23.67 2.83 -8.75
C SER A 501 -24.89 3.19 -7.90
N GLY A 502 -25.92 3.86 -8.46
CA GLY A 502 -27.07 4.37 -7.71
C GLY A 502 -26.73 5.51 -6.75
N LEU A 503 -25.66 6.27 -7.03
CA LEU A 503 -25.19 7.39 -6.23
C LEU A 503 -25.56 8.73 -6.90
N PRO A 504 -25.58 9.85 -6.12
CA PRO A 504 -25.68 11.20 -6.66
C PRO A 504 -24.71 11.46 -7.82
N GLY A 505 -25.18 12.14 -8.87
CA GLY A 505 -24.35 12.50 -10.03
C GLY A 505 -23.24 13.50 -9.71
N PHE A 506 -22.39 13.81 -10.70
CA PHE A 506 -21.18 14.62 -10.51
C PHE A 506 -21.47 15.99 -9.89
N ASP A 507 -22.44 16.74 -10.43
CA ASP A 507 -22.73 18.11 -9.96
C ASP A 507 -23.28 18.12 -8.52
N GLU A 508 -24.14 17.16 -8.18
CA GLU A 508 -24.65 17.02 -6.81
C GLU A 508 -23.53 16.61 -5.84
N LEU A 509 -22.65 15.69 -6.26
CA LEU A 509 -21.47 15.33 -5.46
C LEU A 509 -20.50 16.51 -5.31
N LYS A 510 -20.38 17.37 -6.33
CA LYS A 510 -19.54 18.57 -6.29
C LYS A 510 -20.06 19.58 -5.27
N GLU A 511 -21.38 19.74 -5.16
CA GLU A 511 -22.01 20.57 -4.12
C GLU A 511 -21.81 19.95 -2.72
N ARG A 512 -21.99 18.63 -2.60
CA ARG A 512 -21.83 17.89 -1.33
C ARG A 512 -20.38 17.69 -0.90
N ARG A 513 -19.43 17.79 -1.83
CA ARG A 513 -17.98 17.51 -1.71
C ARG A 513 -17.63 16.03 -1.47
N TRP A 514 -18.42 15.32 -0.67
CA TRP A 514 -18.25 13.90 -0.36
C TRP A 514 -19.58 13.21 0.01
N LEU A 515 -19.57 11.89 0.02
CA LEU A 515 -20.64 11.03 0.55
C LEU A 515 -20.08 10.21 1.71
N ASP A 516 -20.82 10.12 2.82
CA ASP A 516 -20.52 9.18 3.91
C ASP A 516 -21.26 7.85 3.64
N MET A 517 -20.51 6.77 3.44
CA MET A 517 -21.06 5.45 3.11
C MET A 517 -21.12 4.51 4.31
N GLN A 518 -21.00 5.03 5.55
CA GLN A 518 -21.00 4.20 6.76
C GLN A 518 -22.25 3.31 6.84
N PRO A 519 -22.10 1.97 6.88
CA PRO A 519 -23.22 1.09 7.20
C PRO A 519 -23.71 1.29 8.64
N GLU A 520 -24.98 0.99 8.88
CA GLU A 520 -25.56 0.91 10.22
C GLU A 520 -24.71 0.04 11.17
N PHE A 521 -24.71 0.41 12.45
CA PHE A 521 -23.90 -0.20 13.51
C PHE A 521 -23.91 -1.74 13.48
N ASP A 522 -25.09 -2.36 13.56
CA ASP A 522 -25.25 -3.83 13.55
C ASP A 522 -24.55 -4.52 12.37
N ARG A 523 -24.55 -3.86 11.20
CA ARG A 523 -23.94 -4.40 9.98
C ARG A 523 -22.43 -4.23 10.00
N ALA A 524 -21.93 -3.07 10.42
CA ALA A 524 -20.50 -2.80 10.53
C ALA A 524 -19.83 -3.68 11.61
N HIS A 525 -20.59 -4.04 12.64
CA HIS A 525 -20.15 -4.87 13.78
C HIS A 525 -20.44 -6.36 13.61
N TYR A 526 -21.01 -6.80 12.49
CA TYR A 526 -21.38 -8.20 12.26
C TYR A 526 -22.33 -8.80 13.31
N LEU A 527 -23.20 -7.97 13.92
CA LEU A 527 -24.20 -8.44 14.90
C LEU A 527 -25.33 -9.26 14.26
N LYS A 528 -25.37 -9.32 12.93
CA LYS A 528 -26.23 -10.21 12.13
C LYS A 528 -25.42 -11.33 11.47
N GLY A 529 -24.20 -11.54 11.96
CA GLY A 529 -23.21 -12.50 11.50
C GLY A 529 -22.29 -12.02 10.38
N PHE A 530 -21.20 -12.76 10.21
CA PHE A 530 -20.11 -12.47 9.28
C PHE A 530 -20.49 -12.72 7.83
N ASN A 531 -19.64 -12.28 6.89
CA ASN A 531 -19.94 -12.32 5.46
C ASN A 531 -19.60 -13.68 4.80
N TRP A 532 -19.81 -14.76 5.56
CA TRP A 532 -19.77 -16.13 5.06
C TRP A 532 -21.20 -16.69 4.92
N PRO A 533 -21.43 -17.71 4.09
CA PRO A 533 -22.76 -18.29 3.87
C PRO A 533 -23.49 -18.73 5.16
N ASP A 534 -22.75 -19.28 6.13
CA ASP A 534 -23.26 -19.70 7.45
C ASP A 534 -23.22 -18.59 8.51
N ARG A 535 -22.86 -17.36 8.12
CA ARG A 535 -22.81 -16.16 8.97
C ARG A 535 -21.81 -16.22 10.12
N LYS A 536 -20.79 -17.08 10.03
CA LYS A 536 -19.78 -17.27 11.08
C LYS A 536 -18.40 -16.75 10.68
N PHE A 537 -17.67 -16.18 11.65
CA PHE A 537 -16.24 -15.90 11.55
C PHE A 537 -15.47 -17.22 11.38
N ARG A 538 -14.43 -17.19 10.55
CA ARG A 538 -13.59 -18.37 10.33
C ARG A 538 -12.36 -18.36 11.20
N PHE A 539 -12.31 -19.25 12.18
CA PHE A 539 -11.04 -19.69 12.74
C PHE A 539 -10.36 -20.71 11.84
N ARG A 540 -11.13 -21.41 10.98
CA ARG A 540 -10.61 -22.39 10.02
C ARG A 540 -10.72 -21.86 8.59
N PRO A 541 -9.79 -21.00 8.15
CA PRO A 541 -9.88 -20.37 6.84
C PRO A 541 -9.72 -21.36 5.70
N ASP A 542 -10.57 -21.22 4.68
CA ASP A 542 -10.34 -21.84 3.36
C ASP A 542 -9.39 -20.95 2.55
N TRP A 543 -8.09 -21.14 2.74
CA TRP A 543 -7.05 -20.25 2.19
C TRP A 543 -7.07 -20.14 0.67
N THR A 544 -7.36 -21.23 -0.05
CA THR A 544 -7.27 -21.29 -1.52
C THR A 544 -8.64 -21.26 -2.20
N GLY A 545 -9.71 -21.65 -1.51
CA GLY A 545 -11.08 -21.55 -2.01
C GLY A 545 -11.74 -20.20 -1.73
N SER A 546 -11.28 -19.44 -0.73
CA SER A 546 -11.83 -18.13 -0.36
C SER A 546 -11.95 -17.15 -1.55
N PRO A 547 -13.12 -16.52 -1.78
CA PRO A 547 -13.32 -15.56 -2.87
C PRO A 547 -12.75 -14.16 -2.57
N SER A 548 -11.58 -14.09 -1.92
CA SER A 548 -10.91 -12.83 -1.58
C SER A 548 -10.74 -11.96 -2.84
N PRO A 549 -10.92 -10.62 -2.76
CA PRO A 549 -10.89 -9.74 -3.93
C PRO A 549 -9.54 -9.69 -4.64
N ASN A 550 -8.46 -10.10 -3.98
CA ASN A 550 -7.10 -10.18 -4.51
C ASN A 550 -6.70 -11.62 -4.91
N LYS A 551 -7.65 -12.55 -5.00
CA LYS A 551 -7.40 -13.91 -5.47
C LYS A 551 -6.79 -13.85 -6.88
N PRO A 552 -5.68 -14.56 -7.14
CA PRO A 552 -5.08 -14.61 -8.46
C PRO A 552 -6.09 -15.11 -9.50
N PRO A 553 -5.96 -14.65 -10.75
CA PRO A 553 -6.75 -15.20 -11.84
C PRO A 553 -6.51 -16.71 -11.96
N ARG A 554 -7.50 -17.43 -12.50
CA ARG A 554 -7.44 -18.90 -12.66
C ARG A 554 -6.18 -19.35 -13.41
N SER A 555 -5.70 -18.57 -14.38
CA SER A 555 -4.50 -18.84 -15.16
C SER A 555 -3.20 -18.81 -14.35
N MET A 556 -3.17 -18.11 -13.21
CA MET A 556 -2.02 -18.09 -12.29
C MET A 556 -2.15 -19.12 -11.16
N GLY A 557 -3.38 -19.39 -10.72
CA GLY A 557 -3.65 -20.25 -9.56
C GLY A 557 -3.10 -19.68 -8.24
N PRO A 558 -3.22 -20.43 -7.12
CA PRO A 558 -2.60 -20.05 -5.86
C PRO A 558 -1.08 -19.88 -6.00
N GLN A 559 -0.53 -18.93 -5.27
CA GLN A 559 0.87 -18.52 -5.29
C GLN A 559 1.56 -18.94 -3.98
N GLY A 560 2.89 -19.05 -4.01
CA GLY A 560 3.70 -19.37 -2.84
C GLY A 560 3.45 -20.77 -2.27
N PRO A 561 4.09 -21.12 -1.13
CA PRO A 561 3.98 -22.42 -0.48
C PRO A 561 2.64 -22.57 0.26
N HIS A 562 1.53 -22.61 -0.47
CA HIS A 562 0.17 -22.62 0.09
C HIS A 562 -0.27 -24.00 0.63
N ALA A 563 0.47 -25.07 0.34
CA ALA A 563 0.18 -26.42 0.85
C ALA A 563 0.41 -26.54 2.37
N ASP A 564 1.30 -25.71 2.92
CA ASP A 564 1.72 -25.74 4.33
C ASP A 564 1.01 -24.68 5.18
N LEU A 565 -0.03 -24.03 4.64
CA LEU A 565 -0.78 -23.02 5.38
C LEU A 565 -1.51 -23.64 6.57
N PRO A 566 -1.48 -22.99 7.75
CA PRO A 566 -2.04 -23.57 8.96
C PRO A 566 -3.58 -23.60 8.90
N GLU A 567 -4.13 -24.64 9.51
CA GLU A 567 -5.57 -24.89 9.59
C GLU A 567 -6.29 -23.93 10.56
N PHE A 568 -5.60 -23.51 11.62
CA PHE A 568 -6.04 -22.54 12.63
C PHE A 568 -5.09 -21.34 12.64
N PRO A 569 -5.42 -20.23 13.33
CA PRO A 569 -4.46 -19.16 13.58
C PRO A 569 -3.19 -19.71 14.24
N ASP A 570 -2.02 -19.47 13.65
CA ASP A 570 -0.74 -19.98 14.16
C ASP A 570 0.45 -19.09 13.78
N HIS A 571 1.62 -19.39 14.33
CA HIS A 571 2.89 -18.88 13.83
C HIS A 571 3.43 -19.76 12.71
N TRP A 572 3.42 -19.23 11.48
CA TRP A 572 3.94 -19.93 10.32
C TRP A 572 5.36 -19.47 9.98
N GLN A 573 6.33 -20.42 9.97
CA GLN A 573 7.76 -20.14 9.78
C GLN A 573 8.19 -19.98 8.31
N ALA A 574 7.29 -19.57 7.40
CA ALA A 574 7.60 -19.37 5.99
C ALA A 574 8.43 -18.11 5.66
N ILE A 575 8.91 -17.39 6.67
CA ILE A 575 9.74 -16.18 6.55
C ILE A 575 11.21 -16.52 6.20
N GLU A 576 12.02 -15.54 5.78
CA GLU A 576 13.48 -15.76 5.70
C GLU A 576 14.06 -15.77 7.13
N VAL A 577 14.20 -16.98 7.69
CA VAL A 577 14.80 -17.16 9.01
C VAL A 577 16.29 -16.79 8.96
N ALA A 578 16.71 -15.90 9.86
CA ALA A 578 18.10 -15.53 10.03
C ALA A 578 18.97 -16.75 10.34
N ASP A 579 20.19 -16.78 9.78
CA ASP A 579 21.15 -17.88 9.92
C ASP A 579 22.54 -17.35 10.29
N ALA A 580 23.53 -18.25 10.41
CA ALA A 580 24.88 -17.86 10.81
C ALA A 580 25.57 -16.91 9.81
N GLU A 581 25.21 -16.98 8.52
CA GLU A 581 25.76 -16.12 7.48
C GLU A 581 24.99 -14.79 7.37
N HIS A 582 23.70 -14.80 7.72
CA HIS A 582 22.77 -13.67 7.65
C HIS A 582 22.05 -13.50 9.00
N PRO A 583 22.74 -13.05 10.05
CA PRO A 583 22.22 -13.07 11.42
C PRO A 583 21.15 -12.01 11.71
N PHE A 584 20.92 -11.07 10.78
CA PHE A 584 19.96 -9.98 10.96
C PHE A 584 18.72 -10.16 10.09
N ARG A 585 17.57 -9.69 10.60
CA ARG A 585 16.36 -9.46 9.80
C ARG A 585 16.20 -7.98 9.50
N LEU A 586 16.00 -7.65 8.24
CA LEU A 586 15.77 -6.30 7.73
C LEU A 586 14.27 -6.05 7.55
N ALA A 587 13.81 -4.91 8.06
CA ALA A 587 12.52 -4.33 7.68
C ALA A 587 12.68 -2.92 7.08
N THR A 588 11.88 -2.63 6.05
CA THR A 588 11.91 -1.37 5.29
C THR A 588 10.72 -0.47 5.62
N SER A 589 10.68 0.00 6.86
CA SER A 589 9.57 0.80 7.41
C SER A 589 9.37 2.13 6.66
N PRO A 590 8.15 2.67 6.53
CA PRO A 590 7.92 3.95 5.83
C PRO A 590 8.60 5.15 6.51
N ALA A 591 9.16 6.07 5.70
CA ALA A 591 9.69 7.34 6.20
C ALA A 591 8.59 8.34 6.60
N HIS A 592 8.95 9.30 7.46
CA HIS A 592 8.01 10.32 7.95
C HIS A 592 7.70 11.41 6.90
N ASN A 593 8.72 11.97 6.25
CA ASN A 593 8.58 13.18 5.42
C ASN A 593 8.29 12.92 3.95
N PHE A 594 8.45 11.69 3.47
CA PHE A 594 8.12 11.31 2.10
C PHE A 594 7.30 10.01 2.09
N LEU A 595 6.68 9.68 0.96
CA LEU A 595 5.76 8.55 0.84
C LEU A 595 6.25 7.61 -0.26
N ASN A 596 6.68 6.41 0.11
CA ASN A 596 7.36 5.48 -0.79
C ASN A 596 8.50 6.22 -1.53
N SER A 597 8.35 6.47 -2.84
CA SER A 597 9.29 7.24 -3.66
C SER A 597 8.76 8.62 -4.12
N SER A 598 7.72 9.16 -3.47
CA SER A 598 7.12 10.48 -3.76
C SER A 598 7.44 11.48 -2.65
N PHE A 599 7.51 12.77 -2.99
CA PHE A 599 7.93 13.88 -2.11
C PHE A 599 9.42 13.92 -1.77
N THR A 600 10.22 12.97 -2.24
CA THR A 600 11.68 12.93 -2.06
C THR A 600 12.40 14.13 -2.69
N GLU A 601 11.76 14.77 -3.67
CA GLU A 601 12.20 15.97 -4.38
C GLU A 601 12.00 17.26 -3.58
N THR A 602 11.04 17.29 -2.65
CA THR A 602 10.65 18.52 -1.95
C THR A 602 11.79 19.06 -1.08
N PRO A 603 12.01 20.39 -1.03
CA PRO A 603 13.07 20.99 -0.24
C PRO A 603 13.07 20.53 1.22
N THR A 604 11.89 20.45 1.85
CA THR A 604 11.87 20.03 3.25
C THR A 604 12.19 18.54 3.44
N SER A 605 11.78 17.67 2.51
CA SER A 605 12.10 16.25 2.62
C SER A 605 13.60 16.03 2.46
N ARG A 606 14.25 16.70 1.50
CA ARG A 606 15.71 16.67 1.32
C ARG A 606 16.47 17.18 2.55
N ALA A 607 15.97 18.24 3.19
CA ALA A 607 16.59 18.78 4.40
C ALA A 607 16.46 17.86 5.63
N LYS A 608 15.38 17.08 5.73
CA LYS A 608 15.11 16.21 6.89
C LYS A 608 15.54 14.75 6.70
N ASN A 609 15.68 14.30 5.47
CA ASN A 609 16.07 12.94 5.10
C ASN A 609 17.33 13.02 4.23
N ILE A 610 18.45 13.34 4.88
CA ILE A 610 19.71 13.68 4.21
C ILE A 610 20.29 12.48 3.46
N ARG A 611 20.27 11.30 4.08
CA ARG A 611 20.81 10.06 3.52
C ARG A 611 20.07 8.83 4.03
N PRO A 612 20.14 7.69 3.31
CA PRO A 612 19.70 6.41 3.83
C PRO A 612 20.51 5.98 5.06
N GLU A 613 19.83 5.51 6.10
CA GLU A 613 20.41 5.04 7.37
C GLU A 613 19.97 3.60 7.66
N LEU A 614 20.78 2.90 8.46
CA LEU A 614 20.49 1.58 9.00
C LEU A 614 20.44 1.66 10.53
N LEU A 615 19.27 1.45 11.11
CA LEU A 615 19.09 1.40 12.56
C LEU A 615 19.63 0.07 13.07
N ILE A 616 20.56 0.12 14.03
CA ILE A 616 21.23 -1.06 14.60
C ILE A 616 21.16 -0.97 16.12
N HIS A 617 20.88 -2.10 16.78
CA HIS A 617 20.82 -2.16 18.25
C HIS A 617 22.22 -1.95 18.85
N PRO A 618 22.38 -1.23 19.99
CA PRO A 618 23.71 -0.94 20.56
C PRO A 618 24.57 -2.17 20.80
N ASP A 619 24.00 -3.24 21.36
CA ASP A 619 24.73 -4.50 21.59
C ASP A 619 25.20 -5.17 20.29
N ASP A 620 24.42 -5.07 19.22
CA ASP A 620 24.77 -5.67 17.94
C ASP A 620 25.82 -4.82 17.22
N ALA A 621 25.71 -3.49 17.32
CA ALA A 621 26.73 -2.56 16.83
C ALA A 621 28.06 -2.78 17.57
N ALA A 622 28.04 -2.90 18.90
CA ALA A 622 29.22 -3.19 19.71
C ALA A 622 29.86 -4.53 19.36
N ALA A 623 29.06 -5.58 19.14
CA ALA A 623 29.55 -6.89 18.71
C ALA A 623 30.21 -6.88 17.32
N LEU A 624 29.79 -5.96 16.45
CA LEU A 624 30.34 -5.77 15.10
C LEU A 624 31.47 -4.73 15.05
N GLY A 625 31.74 -4.02 16.15
CA GLY A 625 32.70 -2.91 16.19
C GLY A 625 32.24 -1.65 15.43
N ILE A 626 30.93 -1.46 15.27
CA ILE A 626 30.33 -0.35 14.52
C ILE A 626 29.98 0.81 15.45
N ALA A 627 30.46 2.01 15.13
CA ALA A 627 30.10 3.25 15.81
C ALA A 627 28.88 3.95 15.14
N ASP A 628 28.25 4.87 15.87
CA ASP A 628 27.16 5.68 15.32
C ASP A 628 27.65 6.57 14.16
N GLY A 629 26.85 6.64 13.09
CA GLY A 629 27.16 7.39 11.88
C GLY A 629 28.18 6.73 10.95
N GLU A 630 28.77 5.60 11.35
CA GLU A 630 29.79 4.89 10.58
C GLU A 630 29.21 4.26 9.31
N ARG A 631 30.03 4.17 8.26
CA ARG A 631 29.65 3.56 7.00
C ARG A 631 29.69 2.04 7.13
N VAL A 632 28.60 1.38 6.75
CA VAL A 632 28.43 -0.07 6.86
C VAL A 632 28.03 -0.68 5.52
N GLU A 633 28.45 -1.91 5.27
CA GLU A 633 27.90 -2.72 4.20
C GLU A 633 26.82 -3.65 4.76
N ILE A 634 25.70 -3.73 4.03
CA ILE A 634 24.61 -4.65 4.27
C ILE A 634 24.36 -5.47 3.01
N GLY A 635 24.11 -6.76 3.16
CA GLY A 635 23.88 -7.61 2.00
C GLY A 635 23.26 -8.97 2.31
N ASN A 636 22.94 -9.68 1.23
CA ASN A 636 22.55 -11.08 1.19
C ASN A 636 22.91 -11.68 -0.18
N GLN A 637 22.37 -12.85 -0.50
CA GLN A 637 22.65 -13.53 -1.78
C GLN A 637 22.16 -12.75 -3.03
N ARG A 638 21.26 -11.77 -2.87
CA ARG A 638 20.71 -10.97 -3.99
C ARG A 638 21.56 -9.74 -4.30
N GLY A 639 22.26 -9.19 -3.30
CA GLY A 639 23.15 -8.06 -3.48
C GLY A 639 23.55 -7.40 -2.17
N GLU A 640 24.21 -6.26 -2.30
CA GLU A 640 24.86 -5.55 -1.21
C GLU A 640 24.97 -4.06 -1.51
N LEU A 641 24.75 -3.23 -0.49
CA LEU A 641 24.84 -1.77 -0.58
C LEU A 641 25.50 -1.17 0.66
N ALA A 642 25.97 0.07 0.52
CA ALA A 642 26.49 0.87 1.62
C ALA A 642 25.40 1.74 2.24
N LEU A 643 25.34 1.76 3.57
CA LEU A 643 24.46 2.61 4.39
C LEU A 643 25.28 3.25 5.52
N HIS A 644 24.64 4.10 6.31
CA HIS A 644 25.23 4.66 7.52
C HIS A 644 24.52 4.12 8.76
N ALA A 645 25.28 3.61 9.71
CA ALA A 645 24.77 3.11 10.96
C ALA A 645 24.13 4.22 11.79
N LYS A 646 23.01 3.89 12.42
CA LYS A 646 22.35 4.70 13.44
C LYS A 646 22.09 3.82 14.64
N VAL A 647 22.88 4.03 15.68
CA VAL A 647 22.89 3.15 16.85
C VAL A 647 21.81 3.58 17.83
N GLN A 648 20.79 2.74 18.01
CA GLN A 648 19.66 3.00 18.91
C GLN A 648 18.98 1.72 19.35
N ASP A 649 18.45 1.70 20.57
CA ASP A 649 17.83 0.54 21.26
C ASP A 649 16.33 0.38 20.95
N THR A 650 15.86 0.92 19.82
CA THR A 650 14.43 0.96 19.49
C THR A 650 13.87 -0.36 18.96
N GLN A 651 14.71 -1.34 18.64
CA GLN A 651 14.32 -2.61 18.02
C GLN A 651 15.03 -3.77 18.73
N ARG A 652 14.48 -4.98 18.67
CA ARG A 652 15.11 -6.15 19.29
C ARG A 652 16.44 -6.49 18.60
N ARG A 653 17.38 -7.08 19.35
CA ARG A 653 18.64 -7.61 18.80
C ARG A 653 18.40 -8.57 17.63
N GLY A 654 19.29 -8.54 16.64
CA GLY A 654 19.17 -9.27 15.39
C GLY A 654 18.15 -8.66 14.41
N VAL A 655 17.66 -7.45 14.67
CA VAL A 655 16.76 -6.71 13.77
C VAL A 655 17.42 -5.39 13.38
N VAL A 656 17.39 -5.09 12.08
CA VAL A 656 17.83 -3.82 11.51
C VAL A 656 16.71 -3.19 10.71
N ILE A 657 16.62 -1.86 10.75
CA ILE A 657 15.55 -1.11 10.07
C ILE A 657 16.19 -0.11 9.11
N SER A 658 15.67 -0.04 7.88
CA SER A 658 15.97 1.06 6.97
C SER A 658 14.68 1.78 6.63
N GLU A 659 14.57 3.06 7.01
CA GLU A 659 13.33 3.82 6.84
C GLU A 659 13.23 4.44 5.44
N GLY A 660 12.12 4.17 4.75
CA GLY A 660 11.74 4.78 3.49
C GLY A 660 12.40 4.17 2.26
N ILE A 661 11.83 4.49 1.10
CA ILE A 661 12.37 4.14 -0.21
C ILE A 661 12.98 5.40 -0.82
N PHE A 662 14.25 5.64 -0.52
CA PHE A 662 14.98 6.76 -1.09
C PHE A 662 15.18 6.59 -2.60
N PRO A 663 15.34 7.69 -3.37
CA PRO A 663 15.78 7.61 -4.76
C PRO A 663 17.09 6.83 -4.85
N ASN A 664 17.28 6.04 -5.90
CA ASN A 664 18.46 5.20 -6.05
C ASN A 664 19.76 6.03 -6.03
N SER A 665 19.72 7.27 -6.53
CA SER A 665 20.86 8.21 -6.49
C SER A 665 21.23 8.73 -5.09
N ALA A 666 20.42 8.46 -4.06
CA ALA A 666 20.76 8.75 -2.67
C ALA A 666 21.70 7.70 -2.06
N PHE A 667 21.89 6.57 -2.74
CA PHE A 667 22.81 5.50 -2.37
C PHE A 667 24.10 5.63 -3.18
N GLU A 668 25.25 5.35 -2.58
CA GLU A 668 26.58 5.57 -3.18
C GLU A 668 26.77 4.88 -4.54
N ARG A 669 26.14 3.71 -4.73
CA ARG A 669 26.23 2.89 -5.95
C ARG A 669 25.11 3.16 -6.95
N GLY A 670 24.19 4.08 -6.64
CA GLY A 670 22.99 4.28 -7.46
C GLY A 670 22.02 3.10 -7.42
N GLU A 671 22.06 2.30 -6.34
CA GLU A 671 21.25 1.09 -6.13
C GLU A 671 20.57 1.15 -4.76
N GLY A 672 19.24 1.04 -4.73
CA GLY A 672 18.44 1.23 -3.52
C GLY A 672 18.23 -0.04 -2.69
N ILE A 673 17.59 0.12 -1.51
CA ILE A 673 17.37 -0.96 -0.53
C ILE A 673 16.67 -2.21 -1.09
N ASN A 674 15.86 -2.06 -2.14
CA ASN A 674 15.13 -3.14 -2.78
C ASN A 674 16.02 -4.11 -3.59
N ILE A 675 17.33 -3.87 -3.69
CA ILE A 675 18.28 -4.89 -4.20
C ILE A 675 18.31 -6.11 -3.27
N LEU A 676 18.05 -5.91 -1.97
CA LEU A 676 18.07 -6.95 -0.95
C LEU A 676 16.76 -7.74 -0.88
N THR A 677 15.70 -7.24 -1.52
CA THR A 677 14.35 -7.81 -1.45
C THR A 677 14.11 -8.78 -2.60
N GLY A 678 13.63 -9.99 -2.29
CA GLY A 678 13.24 -10.98 -3.30
C GLY A 678 11.82 -10.74 -3.84
N ALA A 679 11.55 -11.23 -5.05
CA ALA A 679 10.22 -11.16 -5.68
C ALA A 679 9.39 -12.46 -5.49
N ASP A 680 9.78 -13.31 -4.53
CA ASP A 680 9.09 -14.56 -4.28
C ASP A 680 7.66 -14.30 -3.83
N ALA A 681 6.70 -14.99 -4.44
CA ALA A 681 5.30 -14.77 -4.15
C ALA A 681 4.92 -15.39 -2.80
N ALA A 682 4.39 -14.58 -1.89
CA ALA A 682 3.87 -15.07 -0.61
C ALA A 682 2.55 -15.84 -0.76
N ALA A 683 2.28 -16.80 0.12
CA ALA A 683 1.08 -17.62 0.04
C ALA A 683 -0.15 -16.95 0.68
N PRO A 684 -1.39 -17.30 0.26
CA PRO A 684 -1.75 -18.14 -0.90
C PRO A 684 -1.95 -17.34 -2.19
N TYR A 685 -2.01 -16.01 -2.12
CA TYR A 685 -2.47 -15.16 -3.22
C TYR A 685 -1.40 -14.16 -3.70
N GLY A 686 -0.13 -14.42 -3.38
CA GLY A 686 1.00 -13.63 -3.86
C GLY A 686 1.21 -12.34 -3.06
N GLY A 687 2.10 -11.51 -3.60
CA GLY A 687 2.54 -10.26 -3.00
C GLY A 687 3.99 -10.30 -2.55
N ALA A 688 4.57 -9.12 -2.40
CA ALA A 688 5.97 -8.95 -2.05
C ALA A 688 6.17 -8.87 -0.52
N ALA A 689 7.15 -9.64 -0.04
CA ALA A 689 7.58 -9.66 1.35
C ALA A 689 8.79 -8.72 1.54
N PHE A 690 8.53 -7.52 2.04
CA PHE A 690 9.53 -6.46 2.22
C PHE A 690 10.16 -6.45 3.62
N HIS A 691 9.53 -7.07 4.63
CA HIS A 691 9.87 -6.87 6.05
C HIS A 691 10.39 -8.13 6.75
N ASP A 692 10.76 -9.18 6.01
CA ASP A 692 11.28 -10.43 6.57
C ASP A 692 12.60 -10.87 5.94
N ILE A 693 13.39 -9.92 5.41
CA ILE A 693 14.60 -10.20 4.63
C ILE A 693 15.75 -10.56 5.58
N LYS A 694 16.44 -11.68 5.36
CA LYS A 694 17.67 -11.98 6.11
C LYS A 694 18.89 -11.33 5.46
N VAL A 695 19.76 -10.74 6.28
CA VAL A 695 20.95 -9.98 5.85
C VAL A 695 22.12 -10.17 6.79
N TRP A 696 23.33 -9.90 6.29
CA TRP A 696 24.52 -9.62 7.09
C TRP A 696 24.77 -8.11 7.16
N VAL A 697 25.49 -7.67 8.19
CA VAL A 697 25.97 -6.29 8.37
C VAL A 697 27.44 -6.32 8.76
N ARG A 698 28.27 -5.47 8.15
CA ARG A 698 29.72 -5.39 8.39
C ARG A 698 30.20 -3.94 8.28
N LEU A 699 31.33 -3.63 8.92
CA LEU A 699 32.06 -2.40 8.66
C LEU A 699 32.44 -2.32 7.18
N ALA A 700 32.18 -1.17 6.56
CA ALA A 700 32.60 -0.95 5.19
C ALA A 700 34.10 -0.60 5.19
N GLY A 701 34.90 -1.42 4.51
CA GLY A 701 36.35 -1.22 4.37
C GLY A 701 36.74 -0.01 3.53
#